data_AF-A0A0M0LR40-F1
#
_entry.id   AF-A0A0M0LR40-F1
#
_cell.length_a   1.000
_cell.length_b   1.000
_cell.length_c   1.000
_cell.angle_alpha   90.00
_cell.angle_beta   90.00
_cell.angle_gamma   90.00
#
_symmetry.space_group_name_H-M   'P 1'
#
loop_
_entity.id
_entity.type
_entity.pdbx_description
1 polymer ?
#
loop_
_entity_poly.entity_id
_entity_poly.type
_entity_poly.pdbx_seq_one_letter_code
_entity_poly.pdbx_strand_id
1 'polypeptide(L)'
;MAQGDYFGLSGSFVKGIGCSVHSFDPTMGLAAHVHQPGAVWFQPTGLAGSDGERVEPRGIGWRNGRTDSEMRRPWRVATLRTVMHELRHERLTLLKIDVESFEWEALAAAVADGTLDRVDQILFEAHIGSSWFEQWDAFGGAAALATLVDELESRSFSLFHSTANSFANLTQLGPGQPPIASCLELSWIRTRPPAGTSAQPLFVDAGANTGSCSLLMLAIGASTVAFEPLAANLYYFTSAVLRNGPGFGAKLTLHPVALGARRRVSVLYTDANPGNTVVGLPVGDTAEQEVAMRRAGPKQRVPVVTLDEMLWPDETKPAPRIGVLKMDVQGLETQLLHGARRLLQAGAIQHVKFEVAPKWLHAQNTSAASLFCLLVQHGFVLAETLTTGAPPQPATLKRFRELDAQPHQIIDFVATRPDSPQVPARRVSPSTTHRRKSAKVGRTWNNSHSVFDGIYAGKQWGPAGGGSGLGSSIEYAKGAKRVLMQVIRELNVSSVLDAPCGAFVWQTPMVHTLLEQNPVFRYLGVDVARSVIAANSAAHSSLAPRLRFKRMNLVHEPLPRGYQLIFSRDALQHNSLADVFQILRRFAETDAPYLLLGSYPTAVQPGQIGYSPQPVGTNMDIATGDYQRINLEAPPFGLTAWKRYAEETPDEKYLYLYERQLIVTALATRKDGAV
;
A
#
# COMPACT_ATOMS: atom_id res chain seq x y z
N MET A 1 -29.17 -22.38 9.05
CA MET A 1 -28.32 -21.77 10.09
C MET A 1 -27.46 -22.88 10.65
N ALA A 2 -26.19 -22.93 10.28
CA ALA A 2 -25.20 -23.82 10.87
C ALA A 2 -24.14 -22.91 11.50
N GLN A 3 -24.24 -22.74 12.82
CA GLN A 3 -23.18 -22.18 13.66
C GLN A 3 -22.42 -23.39 14.20
N GLY A 4 -21.20 -23.59 13.72
CA GLY A 4 -20.35 -24.72 14.11
C GLY A 4 -18.92 -24.61 13.58
N ASP A 5 -18.74 -24.18 12.33
CA ASP A 5 -17.40 -23.99 11.74
C ASP A 5 -16.86 -22.59 12.04
N TYR A 6 -15.70 -22.51 12.70
CA TYR A 6 -14.92 -21.25 12.76
C TYR A 6 -14.42 -20.80 11.37
N PHE A 7 -14.43 -21.70 10.37
CA PHE A 7 -13.92 -21.49 9.01
C PHE A 7 -15.00 -21.39 7.92
N GLY A 8 -16.28 -21.23 8.28
CA GLY A 8 -17.35 -21.05 7.30
C GLY A 8 -17.16 -19.77 6.46
N LEU A 9 -16.64 -19.91 5.25
CA LEU A 9 -16.52 -18.79 4.32
C LEU A 9 -17.90 -18.43 3.77
N SER A 10 -18.50 -17.36 4.29
CA SER A 10 -19.78 -16.87 3.77
C SER A 10 -19.67 -16.50 2.27
N GLY A 11 -20.68 -16.85 1.48
CA GLY A 11 -20.66 -16.59 0.02
C GLY A 11 -20.54 -15.11 -0.36
N SER A 12 -20.95 -14.19 0.52
CA SER A 12 -20.74 -12.75 0.37
C SER A 12 -19.28 -12.33 0.56
N PHE A 13 -18.58 -12.93 1.54
CA PHE A 13 -17.14 -12.72 1.77
C PHE A 13 -16.31 -13.23 0.59
N VAL A 14 -16.56 -14.47 0.15
CA VAL A 14 -15.86 -15.11 -1.00
C VAL A 14 -15.97 -14.26 -2.27
N LYS A 15 -17.17 -13.73 -2.57
CA LYS A 15 -17.39 -12.85 -3.72
C LYS A 15 -16.68 -11.50 -3.58
N GLY A 16 -16.59 -10.95 -2.37
CA GLY A 16 -15.92 -9.68 -2.11
C GLY A 16 -14.41 -9.70 -2.36
N ILE A 17 -13.77 -10.86 -2.18
CA ILE A 17 -12.33 -11.06 -2.39
C ILE A 17 -11.99 -11.68 -3.76
N GLY A 18 -13.00 -12.06 -4.56
CA GLY A 18 -12.81 -12.64 -5.89
C GLY A 18 -12.32 -14.09 -5.91
N CYS A 19 -12.49 -14.85 -4.81
CA CYS A 19 -12.09 -16.26 -4.74
C CYS A 19 -13.07 -17.18 -5.45
N SER A 20 -12.55 -18.24 -6.09
CA SER A 20 -13.34 -19.36 -6.61
C SER A 20 -13.27 -20.53 -5.64
N VAL A 21 -14.40 -20.97 -5.10
CA VAL A 21 -14.49 -21.99 -4.05
C VAL A 21 -15.21 -23.22 -4.58
N HIS A 22 -14.59 -24.39 -4.46
CA HIS A 22 -15.19 -25.68 -4.78
C HIS A 22 -15.36 -26.48 -3.48
N SER A 23 -16.60 -26.73 -3.10
CA SER A 23 -16.97 -27.48 -1.90
C SER A 23 -17.36 -28.91 -2.28
N PHE A 24 -16.96 -29.87 -1.44
CA PHE A 24 -17.08 -31.30 -1.69
C PHE A 24 -17.81 -31.94 -0.52
N ASP A 25 -18.99 -32.52 -0.76
CA ASP A 25 -19.72 -33.27 0.25
C ASP A 25 -20.59 -34.33 -0.45
N PRO A 26 -20.15 -35.60 -0.55
CA PRO A 26 -20.95 -36.62 -1.19
C PRO A 26 -22.25 -36.89 -0.42
N THR A 27 -22.28 -36.58 0.88
CA THR A 27 -23.41 -36.91 1.72
C THR A 27 -24.63 -36.09 1.33
N MET A 28 -24.53 -34.83 0.89
CA MET A 28 -25.70 -33.98 0.62
C MET A 28 -26.77 -34.60 -0.31
N GLY A 29 -26.41 -35.59 -1.14
CA GLY A 29 -27.35 -36.28 -2.03
C GLY A 29 -27.81 -35.39 -3.19
N LEU A 30 -27.11 -34.29 -3.44
CA LEU A 30 -27.36 -33.36 -4.54
C LEU A 30 -26.37 -33.61 -5.67
N ALA A 31 -26.79 -33.40 -6.92
CA ALA A 31 -25.87 -33.38 -8.05
C ALA A 31 -24.91 -32.18 -7.97
N ALA A 32 -23.81 -32.21 -8.74
CA ALA A 32 -22.92 -31.07 -8.89
C ALA A 32 -23.71 -29.85 -9.37
N HIS A 33 -23.56 -28.73 -8.69
CA HIS A 33 -24.31 -27.51 -8.99
C HIS A 33 -23.55 -26.25 -8.61
N VAL A 34 -23.95 -25.13 -9.20
CA VAL A 34 -23.44 -23.81 -8.86
C VAL A 34 -24.24 -23.31 -7.66
N HIS A 35 -23.61 -23.25 -6.48
CA HIS A 35 -24.25 -22.71 -5.29
C HIS A 35 -24.35 -21.18 -5.36
N GLN A 36 -23.31 -20.53 -5.88
CA GLN A 36 -23.30 -19.09 -6.15
C GLN A 36 -22.54 -18.79 -7.46
N PRO A 37 -23.20 -18.18 -8.47
CA PRO A 37 -22.58 -17.91 -9.77
C PRO A 37 -21.28 -17.12 -9.66
N GLY A 38 -20.22 -17.68 -10.24
CA GLY A 38 -18.89 -17.06 -10.30
C GLY A 38 -18.12 -17.03 -8.98
N ALA A 39 -18.55 -17.77 -7.96
CA ALA A 39 -17.90 -17.77 -6.64
C ALA A 39 -17.86 -19.14 -5.97
N VAL A 40 -18.96 -19.91 -5.94
CA VAL A 40 -19.06 -21.14 -5.15
C VAL A 40 -19.71 -22.27 -5.96
N TRP A 41 -19.00 -23.39 -6.08
CA TRP A 41 -19.44 -24.61 -6.73
C TRP A 41 -19.50 -25.76 -5.74
N PHE A 42 -20.46 -26.64 -5.94
CA PHE A 42 -20.63 -27.85 -5.13
C PHE A 42 -20.37 -29.11 -5.94
N GLN A 43 -19.69 -30.08 -5.34
CA GLN A 43 -19.30 -31.36 -5.93
C GLN A 43 -19.75 -32.54 -5.05
N PRO A 44 -20.45 -33.55 -5.60
CA PRO A 44 -20.89 -34.74 -4.87
C PRO A 44 -19.82 -35.83 -4.88
N THR A 45 -18.62 -35.49 -4.44
CA THR A 45 -17.48 -36.43 -4.40
C THR A 45 -16.73 -36.21 -3.10
N GLY A 46 -16.44 -37.29 -2.37
CA GLY A 46 -15.62 -37.23 -1.16
C GLY A 46 -14.12 -37.20 -1.48
N LEU A 47 -13.31 -36.78 -0.51
CA LEU A 47 -11.85 -36.84 -0.60
C LEU A 47 -11.33 -38.07 0.17
N ALA A 48 -10.42 -38.83 -0.44
CA ALA A 48 -9.89 -40.06 0.13
C ALA A 48 -8.44 -40.32 -0.33
N GLY A 49 -7.80 -41.35 0.21
CA GLY A 49 -6.44 -41.76 -0.17
C GLY A 49 -6.33 -42.46 -1.53
N SER A 50 -7.47 -42.85 -2.13
CA SER A 50 -7.55 -43.50 -3.45
C SER A 50 -8.91 -43.26 -4.09
N ASP A 51 -8.96 -43.20 -5.42
CA ASP A 51 -10.22 -43.08 -6.16
C ASP A 51 -11.07 -44.36 -6.03
N GLY A 52 -12.39 -44.22 -5.95
CA GLY A 52 -13.31 -45.37 -5.94
C GLY A 52 -14.60 -45.09 -5.20
N GLU A 53 -15.19 -46.14 -4.64
CA GLU A 53 -16.34 -46.04 -3.75
C GLU A 53 -15.94 -46.40 -2.32
N ARG A 54 -16.41 -45.62 -1.34
CA ARG A 54 -16.17 -45.84 0.08
C ARG A 54 -17.45 -45.78 0.86
N VAL A 55 -17.56 -46.66 1.85
CA VAL A 55 -18.61 -46.63 2.87
C VAL A 55 -17.99 -46.04 4.13
N GLU A 56 -18.66 -45.08 4.74
CA GLU A 56 -18.22 -44.52 6.02
C GLU A 56 -18.42 -45.58 7.13
N PRO A 57 -17.36 -45.99 7.86
CA PRO A 57 -17.39 -47.20 8.68
C PRO A 57 -18.41 -47.20 9.83
N ARG A 58 -18.73 -46.03 10.41
CA ARG A 58 -19.56 -45.95 11.63
C ARG A 58 -20.88 -45.19 11.47
N GLY A 59 -21.14 -44.52 10.34
CA GLY A 59 -22.30 -43.64 10.23
C GLY A 59 -22.16 -42.36 11.07
N ILE A 60 -20.92 -41.97 11.40
CA ILE A 60 -20.56 -40.81 12.22
C ILE A 60 -20.32 -39.65 11.26
N GLY A 61 -21.42 -39.16 10.70
CA GLY A 61 -21.49 -37.85 10.08
C GLY A 61 -22.72 -37.14 10.63
N TRP A 62 -22.81 -35.83 10.43
CA TRP A 62 -23.97 -35.05 10.85
C TRP A 62 -25.25 -35.62 10.21
N ARG A 63 -26.09 -36.29 11.01
CA ARG A 63 -27.14 -37.17 10.47
C ARG A 63 -28.23 -36.44 9.70
N ASN A 64 -28.46 -35.14 9.93
CA ASN A 64 -29.49 -34.33 9.28
C ASN A 64 -30.83 -35.05 9.00
N GLY A 65 -31.28 -35.91 9.92
CA GLY A 65 -32.51 -36.70 9.78
C GLY A 65 -32.42 -38.00 8.96
N ARG A 66 -31.23 -38.46 8.57
CA ARG A 66 -31.00 -39.69 7.78
C ARG A 66 -30.83 -40.93 8.63
N THR A 67 -31.21 -42.06 8.04
CA THR A 67 -31.12 -43.41 8.62
C THR A 67 -29.72 -44.00 8.50
N ASP A 68 -29.40 -44.99 9.33
CA ASP A 68 -28.11 -45.71 9.27
C ASP A 68 -27.87 -46.37 7.89
N SER A 69 -28.95 -46.80 7.21
CA SER A 69 -28.85 -47.42 5.88
C SER A 69 -28.54 -46.40 4.78
N GLU A 70 -28.94 -45.14 4.96
CA GLU A 70 -28.59 -44.04 4.05
C GLU A 70 -27.15 -43.56 4.24
N MET A 71 -26.66 -43.55 5.48
CA MET A 71 -25.27 -43.20 5.80
C MET A 71 -24.26 -44.26 5.34
N ARG A 72 -24.67 -45.54 5.30
CA ARG A 72 -23.83 -46.68 4.88
C ARG A 72 -23.81 -46.94 3.36
N ARG A 73 -24.32 -46.02 2.54
CA ARG A 73 -24.23 -46.16 1.08
C ARG A 73 -22.80 -45.90 0.60
N PRO A 74 -22.32 -46.60 -0.44
CA PRO A 74 -21.04 -46.28 -1.05
C PRO A 74 -21.10 -44.89 -1.70
N TRP A 75 -20.14 -44.04 -1.36
CA TRP A 75 -19.97 -42.71 -1.93
C TRP A 75 -18.79 -42.71 -2.89
N ARG A 76 -18.93 -41.98 -4.00
CA ARG A 76 -17.77 -41.70 -4.86
C ARG A 76 -16.76 -40.88 -4.08
N VAL A 77 -15.54 -41.38 -4.00
CA VAL A 77 -14.39 -40.65 -3.47
C VAL A 77 -13.29 -40.53 -4.51
N ALA A 78 -12.48 -39.49 -4.38
CA ALA A 78 -11.33 -39.24 -5.23
C ALA A 78 -10.14 -38.72 -4.42
N THR A 79 -8.95 -38.94 -4.95
CA THR A 79 -7.71 -38.30 -4.48
C THR A 79 -7.73 -36.81 -4.80
N LEU A 80 -6.97 -36.02 -4.04
CA LEU A 80 -6.78 -34.59 -4.33
C LEU A 80 -6.26 -34.37 -5.76
N ARG A 81 -5.36 -35.23 -6.24
CA ARG A 81 -4.83 -35.21 -7.60
C ARG A 81 -5.93 -35.31 -8.65
N THR A 82 -6.81 -36.31 -8.52
CA THR A 82 -7.92 -36.53 -9.45
C THR A 82 -8.88 -35.35 -9.42
N VAL A 83 -9.23 -34.87 -8.23
CA VAL A 83 -10.10 -33.69 -8.07
C VAL A 83 -9.51 -32.46 -8.75
N MET A 84 -8.23 -32.15 -8.51
CA MET A 84 -7.55 -31.01 -9.16
C MET A 84 -7.51 -31.18 -10.68
N HIS A 85 -7.29 -32.41 -11.18
CA HIS A 85 -7.27 -32.69 -12.61
C HIS A 85 -8.66 -32.50 -13.25
N GLU A 86 -9.74 -33.01 -12.64
CA GLU A 86 -11.12 -32.86 -13.11
C GLU A 86 -11.55 -31.39 -13.17
N LEU A 87 -11.16 -30.60 -12.18
CA LEU A 87 -11.42 -29.15 -12.12
C LEU A 87 -10.43 -28.31 -12.93
N ARG A 88 -9.38 -28.92 -13.52
CA ARG A 88 -8.30 -28.24 -14.24
C ARG A 88 -7.57 -27.20 -13.38
N HIS A 89 -7.40 -27.48 -12.09
CA HIS A 89 -6.63 -26.66 -11.18
C HIS A 89 -5.16 -27.08 -11.18
N GLU A 90 -4.28 -26.14 -11.52
CA GLU A 90 -2.83 -26.36 -11.47
C GLU A 90 -2.23 -26.09 -10.09
N ARG A 91 -2.91 -25.25 -9.28
CA ARG A 91 -2.49 -24.84 -7.94
C ARG A 91 -3.71 -24.48 -7.08
N LEU A 92 -3.63 -24.74 -5.77
CA LEU A 92 -4.63 -24.35 -4.79
C LEU A 92 -4.03 -23.34 -3.81
N THR A 93 -4.64 -22.16 -3.69
CA THR A 93 -4.25 -21.16 -2.69
C THR A 93 -4.60 -21.61 -1.28
N LEU A 94 -5.71 -22.33 -1.12
CA LEU A 94 -6.21 -22.85 0.15
C LEU A 94 -6.85 -24.22 -0.07
N LEU A 95 -6.47 -25.18 0.76
CA LEU A 95 -7.09 -26.50 0.84
C LEU A 95 -7.65 -26.69 2.26
N LYS A 96 -8.97 -26.76 2.41
CA LYS A 96 -9.61 -27.22 3.66
C LYS A 96 -9.85 -28.72 3.54
N ILE A 97 -9.40 -29.50 4.52
CA ILE A 97 -9.69 -30.93 4.67
C ILE A 97 -10.43 -31.11 5.99
N ASP A 98 -11.69 -31.47 5.86
CA ASP A 98 -12.63 -31.81 6.91
C ASP A 98 -13.62 -32.75 6.22
N VAL A 99 -13.32 -34.04 6.27
CA VAL A 99 -13.98 -35.09 5.47
C VAL A 99 -14.38 -36.29 6.29
N GLU A 100 -14.47 -36.10 7.61
CA GLU A 100 -14.93 -37.03 8.63
C GLU A 100 -14.33 -38.43 8.48
N SER A 101 -13.19 -38.66 9.15
CA SER A 101 -12.41 -39.91 9.22
C SER A 101 -11.41 -40.16 8.09
N PHE A 102 -11.64 -39.65 6.88
CA PHE A 102 -10.75 -39.87 5.72
C PHE A 102 -9.64 -38.83 5.57
N GLU A 103 -9.53 -37.86 6.49
CA GLU A 103 -8.59 -36.74 6.39
C GLU A 103 -7.15 -37.23 6.30
N TRP A 104 -6.83 -38.24 7.10
CA TRP A 104 -5.49 -38.81 7.23
C TRP A 104 -5.01 -39.49 5.95
N GLU A 105 -5.83 -40.38 5.38
CA GLU A 105 -5.47 -41.07 4.14
C GLU A 105 -5.44 -40.11 2.94
N ALA A 106 -6.35 -39.13 2.89
CA ALA A 106 -6.39 -38.14 1.82
C ALA A 106 -5.13 -37.26 1.83
N LEU A 107 -4.74 -36.76 3.01
CA LEU A 107 -3.54 -35.93 3.14
C LEU A 107 -2.27 -36.75 2.92
N ALA A 108 -2.18 -37.97 3.47
CA ALA A 108 -1.04 -38.85 3.24
C ALA A 108 -0.86 -39.22 1.75
N ALA A 109 -1.95 -39.47 1.02
CA ALA A 109 -1.89 -39.70 -0.42
C ALA A 109 -1.39 -38.46 -1.17
N ALA A 110 -1.89 -37.26 -0.83
CA ALA A 110 -1.45 -36.00 -1.44
C ALA A 110 0.04 -35.68 -1.16
N VAL A 111 0.54 -36.13 0.00
CA VAL A 111 1.95 -36.04 0.41
C VAL A 111 2.81 -37.02 -0.40
N ALA A 112 2.39 -38.28 -0.49
CA ALA A 112 3.11 -39.35 -1.17
C ALA A 112 3.19 -39.14 -2.69
N ASP A 113 2.13 -38.57 -3.26
CA ASP A 113 1.96 -38.42 -4.69
C ASP A 113 2.46 -37.03 -5.21
N GLY A 114 2.94 -36.16 -4.31
CA GLY A 114 3.49 -34.84 -4.62
C GLY A 114 2.44 -33.78 -5.00
N THR A 115 1.14 -34.08 -4.92
CA THR A 115 0.08 -33.11 -5.21
C THR A 115 0.14 -31.94 -4.24
N LEU A 116 0.56 -32.19 -2.99
CA LEU A 116 0.63 -31.16 -1.97
C LEU A 116 1.60 -30.01 -2.32
N ASP A 117 2.60 -30.23 -3.20
CA ASP A 117 3.52 -29.19 -3.71
C ASP A 117 2.80 -28.06 -4.46
N ARG A 118 1.57 -28.33 -4.91
CA ARG A 118 0.69 -27.39 -5.61
C ARG A 118 -0.31 -26.71 -4.67
N VAL A 119 -0.14 -26.84 -3.36
CA VAL A 119 -1.00 -26.22 -2.35
C VAL A 119 -0.20 -25.18 -1.55
N ASP A 120 -0.77 -23.98 -1.37
CA ASP A 120 -0.13 -22.88 -0.63
C ASP A 120 -0.48 -22.86 0.87
N GLN A 121 -1.73 -23.18 1.21
CA GLN A 121 -2.21 -23.21 2.60
C GLN A 121 -3.12 -24.41 2.82
N ILE A 122 -3.01 -25.03 4.00
CA ILE A 122 -3.79 -26.19 4.42
C ILE A 122 -4.52 -25.84 5.71
N LEU A 123 -5.84 -26.00 5.72
CA LEU A 123 -6.65 -26.04 6.93
C LEU A 123 -7.11 -27.49 7.08
N PHE A 124 -6.84 -28.08 8.22
CA PHE A 124 -7.03 -29.51 8.42
C PHE A 124 -7.72 -29.72 9.76
N GLU A 125 -8.88 -30.36 9.73
CA GLU A 125 -9.54 -30.80 10.95
C GLU A 125 -9.08 -32.22 11.29
N ALA A 126 -8.25 -32.33 12.32
CA ALA A 126 -7.70 -33.57 12.80
C ALA A 126 -8.66 -34.24 13.79
N HIS A 127 -9.33 -35.30 13.34
CA HIS A 127 -10.16 -36.16 14.17
C HIS A 127 -9.31 -37.23 14.89
N ILE A 128 -9.26 -37.16 16.23
CA ILE A 128 -8.31 -37.87 17.10
C ILE A 128 -9.03 -38.82 18.06
N GLY A 129 -8.54 -40.06 18.14
CA GLY A 129 -8.96 -41.08 19.09
C GLY A 129 -10.00 -42.07 18.54
N SER A 130 -9.82 -43.35 18.83
CA SER A 130 -10.61 -44.45 18.26
C SER A 130 -11.99 -44.68 18.88
N SER A 131 -12.28 -44.01 20.01
CA SER A 131 -13.62 -43.98 20.59
C SER A 131 -14.65 -43.36 19.65
N TRP A 132 -14.22 -42.40 18.81
CA TRP A 132 -15.10 -41.71 17.87
C TRP A 132 -14.69 -41.90 16.40
N PHE A 133 -13.41 -42.17 16.08
CA PHE A 133 -12.94 -42.23 14.70
C PHE A 133 -12.06 -43.47 14.45
N GLU A 134 -12.58 -44.50 13.76
CA GLU A 134 -11.87 -45.78 13.55
C GLU A 134 -10.56 -45.65 12.77
N GLN A 135 -10.47 -44.64 11.90
CA GLN A 135 -9.30 -44.45 11.06
C GLN A 135 -8.09 -43.91 11.82
N TRP A 136 -8.27 -43.38 13.04
CA TRP A 136 -7.15 -42.89 13.86
C TRP A 136 -6.15 -44.00 14.18
N ASP A 137 -6.63 -45.15 14.67
CA ASP A 137 -5.76 -46.28 15.00
C ASP A 137 -5.23 -46.96 13.72
N ALA A 138 -6.07 -47.06 12.68
CA ALA A 138 -5.67 -47.64 11.39
C ALA A 138 -4.57 -46.82 10.69
N PHE A 139 -4.56 -45.50 10.90
CA PHE A 139 -3.54 -44.61 10.36
C PHE A 139 -2.21 -44.68 11.15
N GLY A 140 -2.21 -45.25 12.36
CA GLY A 140 -1.03 -45.34 13.24
C GLY A 140 -1.03 -44.33 14.39
N GLY A 141 -2.16 -43.68 14.67
CA GLY A 141 -2.40 -42.83 15.84
C GLY A 141 -1.41 -41.67 15.96
N ALA A 142 -0.97 -41.39 17.20
CA ALA A 142 -0.12 -40.25 17.51
C ALA A 142 1.25 -40.28 16.78
N ALA A 143 1.79 -41.47 16.49
CA ALA A 143 3.05 -41.62 15.78
C ALA A 143 2.92 -41.22 14.30
N ALA A 144 1.80 -41.54 13.67
CA ALA A 144 1.51 -41.15 12.30
C ALA A 144 1.23 -39.65 12.18
N LEU A 145 0.56 -39.06 13.18
CA LEU A 145 0.42 -37.60 13.27
C LEU A 145 1.78 -36.90 13.33
N ALA A 146 2.68 -37.35 14.20
CA ALA A 146 4.03 -36.78 14.29
C ALA A 146 4.78 -36.90 12.95
N THR A 147 4.73 -38.07 12.32
CA THR A 147 5.35 -38.32 11.01
C THR A 147 4.77 -37.39 9.93
N LEU A 148 3.45 -37.17 9.93
CA LEU A 148 2.80 -36.28 8.99
C LEU A 148 3.20 -34.82 9.20
N VAL A 149 3.31 -34.36 10.45
CA VAL A 149 3.81 -33.02 10.75
C VAL A 149 5.24 -32.87 10.23
N ASP A 150 6.12 -33.84 10.48
CA ASP A 150 7.50 -33.85 9.96
C ASP A 150 7.53 -33.83 8.42
N GLU A 151 6.65 -34.60 7.76
CA GLU A 151 6.51 -34.63 6.31
C GLU A 151 6.06 -33.27 5.74
N LEU A 152 5.11 -32.59 6.39
CA LEU A 152 4.66 -31.26 6.01
C LEU A 152 5.77 -30.21 6.21
N GLU A 153 6.46 -30.25 7.36
CA GLU A 153 7.58 -29.36 7.66
C GLU A 153 8.74 -29.54 6.67
N SER A 154 9.07 -30.79 6.31
CA SER A 154 10.09 -31.08 5.30
C SER A 154 9.73 -30.50 3.91
N ARG A 155 8.44 -30.34 3.62
CA ARG A 155 7.90 -29.71 2.40
C ARG A 155 7.67 -28.21 2.54
N SER A 156 8.32 -27.59 3.53
CA SER A 156 8.26 -26.15 3.80
C SER A 156 6.85 -25.65 4.14
N PHE A 157 6.02 -26.49 4.75
CA PHE A 157 4.85 -26.00 5.47
C PHE A 157 5.22 -25.66 6.91
N SER A 158 4.62 -24.60 7.46
CA SER A 158 4.78 -24.25 8.87
C SER A 158 3.40 -24.14 9.50
N LEU A 159 3.21 -24.83 10.63
CA LEU A 159 2.00 -24.73 11.44
C LEU A 159 1.97 -23.34 12.06
N PHE A 160 1.00 -22.51 11.69
CA PHE A 160 0.89 -21.14 12.20
C PHE A 160 -0.30 -20.96 13.14
N HIS A 161 -1.25 -21.89 13.13
CA HIS A 161 -2.38 -21.88 14.05
C HIS A 161 -2.82 -23.32 14.37
N SER A 162 -3.18 -23.54 15.62
CA SER A 162 -3.81 -24.77 16.08
C SER A 162 -4.82 -24.42 17.17
N THR A 163 -6.04 -24.94 17.08
CA THR A 163 -7.04 -24.78 18.13
C THR A 163 -7.81 -26.08 18.34
N ALA A 164 -8.31 -26.29 19.56
CA ALA A 164 -9.27 -27.34 19.81
C ALA A 164 -10.64 -26.91 19.28
N ASN A 165 -11.35 -27.81 18.59
CA ASN A 165 -12.74 -27.56 18.23
C ASN A 165 -13.55 -27.45 19.53
N SER A 166 -14.31 -26.35 19.68
CA SER A 166 -15.03 -26.03 20.92
C SER A 166 -16.15 -27.03 21.26
N PHE A 167 -16.53 -27.87 20.31
CA PHE A 167 -17.53 -28.94 20.46
C PHE A 167 -16.90 -30.33 20.60
N ALA A 168 -15.56 -30.42 20.61
CA ALA A 168 -14.86 -31.69 20.72
C ALA A 168 -15.00 -32.30 22.12
N ASN A 169 -15.17 -33.62 22.17
CA ASN A 169 -15.05 -34.37 23.41
C ASN A 169 -13.57 -34.50 23.81
N LEU A 170 -13.32 -34.82 25.07
CA LEU A 170 -11.98 -35.19 25.52
C LEU A 170 -11.73 -36.67 25.24
N THR A 171 -10.57 -36.98 24.68
CA THR A 171 -10.08 -38.35 24.42
C THR A 171 -8.74 -38.57 25.10
N GLN A 172 -8.46 -39.81 25.48
CA GLN A 172 -7.22 -40.19 26.16
C GLN A 172 -6.35 -41.00 25.21
N LEU A 173 -5.16 -40.48 24.87
CA LEU A 173 -4.23 -41.12 23.95
C LEU A 173 -3.50 -42.33 24.55
N GLY A 174 -3.38 -42.40 25.87
CA GLY A 174 -2.75 -43.52 26.57
C GLY A 174 -2.74 -43.36 28.09
N PRO A 175 -2.32 -44.41 28.83
CA PRO A 175 -2.27 -44.38 30.29
C PRO A 175 -1.33 -43.28 30.80
N GLY A 176 -1.83 -42.43 31.70
CA GLY A 176 -1.03 -41.36 32.34
C GLY A 176 -0.81 -40.10 31.49
N GLN A 177 -1.31 -40.03 30.26
CA GLN A 177 -1.31 -38.79 29.48
C GLN A 177 -2.56 -37.94 29.78
N PRO A 178 -2.42 -36.59 29.80
CA PRO A 178 -3.57 -35.71 29.95
C PRO A 178 -4.54 -35.91 28.77
N PRO A 179 -5.86 -35.84 29.03
CA PRO A 179 -6.84 -35.91 27.95
C PRO A 179 -6.67 -34.72 27.00
N ILE A 180 -6.85 -34.98 25.70
CA ILE A 180 -6.80 -33.96 24.64
C ILE A 180 -8.15 -33.87 23.94
N ALA A 181 -8.40 -32.79 23.21
CA ALA A 181 -9.59 -32.68 22.37
C ALA A 181 -9.57 -33.78 21.28
N SER A 182 -10.72 -34.42 21.05
CA SER A 182 -10.91 -35.43 20.00
C SER A 182 -10.96 -34.82 18.59
N CYS A 183 -10.91 -33.49 18.48
CA CYS A 183 -10.89 -32.76 17.24
C CYS A 183 -10.02 -31.49 17.39
N LEU A 184 -9.01 -31.35 16.53
CA LEU A 184 -8.11 -30.20 16.46
C LEU A 184 -8.17 -29.57 15.07
N GLU A 185 -8.34 -28.26 15.00
CA GLU A 185 -8.17 -27.51 13.76
C GLU A 185 -6.71 -27.07 13.64
N LEU A 186 -6.03 -27.55 12.60
CA LEU A 186 -4.62 -27.29 12.32
C LEU A 186 -4.48 -26.49 11.04
N SER A 187 -3.70 -25.41 11.07
CA SER A 187 -3.49 -24.53 9.93
C SER A 187 -2.01 -24.42 9.58
N TRP A 188 -1.67 -24.84 8.37
CA TRP A 188 -0.33 -24.75 7.81
C TRP A 188 -0.27 -23.77 6.64
N ILE A 189 0.83 -23.03 6.55
CA ILE A 189 1.14 -22.19 5.39
C ILE A 189 2.48 -22.62 4.80
N ARG A 190 2.56 -22.64 3.47
CA ARG A 190 3.82 -22.88 2.77
C ARG A 190 4.75 -21.68 2.94
N THR A 191 5.84 -21.88 3.64
CA THR A 191 6.86 -20.85 3.93
C THR A 191 7.97 -20.79 2.88
N ARG A 192 8.09 -21.80 1.98
CA ARG A 192 9.00 -21.78 0.82
C ARG A 192 8.38 -22.51 -0.40
N PRO A 193 8.64 -22.07 -1.65
CA PRO A 193 8.21 -22.81 -2.85
C PRO A 193 8.94 -24.17 -2.98
N PRO A 194 8.33 -25.19 -3.62
CA PRO A 194 8.96 -26.50 -3.85
C PRO A 194 10.29 -26.36 -4.59
N ALA A 195 11.26 -27.22 -4.25
CA ALA A 195 12.59 -27.19 -4.82
C ALA A 195 12.52 -27.27 -6.37
N GLY A 196 12.89 -26.18 -7.04
CA GLY A 196 12.99 -26.12 -8.51
C GLY A 196 12.27 -24.97 -9.20
N THR A 197 11.54 -24.09 -8.52
CA THR A 197 10.80 -22.99 -9.18
C THR A 197 11.19 -21.58 -8.72
N SER A 198 11.96 -20.89 -9.57
CA SER A 198 12.26 -19.45 -9.53
C SER A 198 12.96 -18.91 -8.27
N ALA A 199 13.67 -17.78 -8.39
CA ALA A 199 14.42 -17.19 -7.28
C ALA A 199 13.53 -17.02 -6.03
N GLN A 200 14.00 -17.56 -4.89
CA GLN A 200 13.36 -17.41 -3.59
C GLN A 200 13.06 -15.91 -3.36
N PRO A 201 11.82 -15.53 -3.01
CA PRO A 201 11.50 -14.13 -2.76
C PRO A 201 12.35 -13.60 -1.61
N LEU A 202 12.93 -12.42 -1.81
CA LEU A 202 13.85 -11.80 -0.85
C LEU A 202 13.09 -11.23 0.36
N PHE A 203 13.59 -11.47 1.58
CA PHE A 203 13.20 -10.72 2.77
C PHE A 203 14.11 -9.50 2.92
N VAL A 204 13.52 -8.32 3.06
CA VAL A 204 14.26 -7.07 3.28
C VAL A 204 13.90 -6.52 4.65
N ASP A 205 14.89 -6.36 5.51
CA ASP A 205 14.74 -5.86 6.88
C ASP A 205 15.31 -4.44 6.99
N ALA A 206 14.44 -3.43 6.92
CA ALA A 206 14.83 -2.04 7.06
C ALA A 206 14.67 -1.57 8.52
N GLY A 207 15.79 -1.25 9.15
CA GLY A 207 15.84 -1.03 10.60
C GLY A 207 15.82 -2.38 11.31
N ALA A 208 16.90 -3.14 11.12
CA ALA A 208 16.98 -4.51 11.63
C ALA A 208 17.32 -4.57 13.13
N ASN A 209 17.82 -3.48 13.72
CA ASN A 209 18.24 -3.39 15.11
C ASN A 209 19.17 -4.56 15.48
N THR A 210 18.83 -5.33 16.51
CA THR A 210 19.60 -6.50 16.96
C THR A 210 19.39 -7.74 16.09
N GLY A 211 18.57 -7.66 15.03
CA GLY A 211 18.37 -8.70 14.02
C GLY A 211 17.28 -9.72 14.34
N SER A 212 16.37 -9.46 15.29
CA SER A 212 15.34 -10.41 15.72
C SER A 212 14.46 -10.91 14.55
N CYS A 213 13.91 -9.99 13.75
CA CYS A 213 13.12 -10.32 12.56
C CYS A 213 13.95 -11.08 11.51
N SER A 214 15.15 -10.58 11.22
CA SER A 214 16.09 -11.22 10.30
C SER A 214 16.45 -12.64 10.72
N LEU A 215 16.72 -12.91 12.01
CA LEU A 215 17.05 -14.25 12.50
C LEU A 215 15.88 -15.24 12.32
N LEU A 216 14.65 -14.79 12.56
CA LEU A 216 13.46 -15.61 12.28
C LEU A 216 13.34 -15.94 10.80
N MET A 217 13.54 -14.95 9.93
CA MET A 217 13.47 -15.14 8.47
C MET A 217 14.60 -16.06 7.96
N LEU A 218 15.80 -15.95 8.51
CA LEU A 218 16.92 -16.84 8.23
C LEU A 218 16.66 -18.28 8.74
N ALA A 219 16.02 -18.43 9.91
CA ALA A 219 15.64 -19.74 10.46
C ALA A 219 14.61 -20.45 9.56
N ILE A 220 13.61 -19.71 9.05
CA ILE A 220 12.71 -20.21 8.02
C ILE A 220 13.34 -20.18 6.63
N GLY A 221 14.66 -19.99 6.51
CA GLY A 221 15.47 -20.24 5.33
C GLY A 221 15.37 -19.21 4.21
N ALA A 222 14.74 -18.05 4.47
CA ALA A 222 14.68 -16.95 3.53
C ALA A 222 16.08 -16.38 3.24
N SER A 223 16.26 -15.85 2.04
CA SER A 223 17.40 -14.96 1.75
C SER A 223 17.06 -13.57 2.29
N THR A 224 17.96 -12.99 3.07
CA THR A 224 17.71 -11.75 3.82
C THR A 224 18.72 -10.68 3.45
N VAL A 225 18.22 -9.49 3.13
CA VAL A 225 19.02 -8.26 3.10
C VAL A 225 18.58 -7.37 4.25
N ALA A 226 19.49 -7.04 5.16
CA ALA A 226 19.19 -6.26 6.36
C ALA A 226 19.98 -4.95 6.39
N PHE A 227 19.36 -3.91 6.95
CA PHE A 227 19.92 -2.56 7.07
C PHE A 227 19.88 -2.13 8.54
N GLU A 228 21.05 -1.97 9.16
CA GLU A 228 21.18 -1.52 10.55
C GLU A 228 22.39 -0.58 10.69
N PRO A 229 22.19 0.69 11.05
CA PRO A 229 23.28 1.66 11.06
C PRO A 229 24.11 1.71 12.36
N LEU A 230 23.59 1.27 13.51
CA LEU A 230 24.26 1.44 14.80
C LEU A 230 25.27 0.32 15.06
N ALA A 231 26.53 0.68 15.30
CA ALA A 231 27.61 -0.28 15.54
C ALA A 231 27.33 -1.28 16.69
N ALA A 232 26.69 -0.81 17.77
CA ALA A 232 26.33 -1.66 18.90
C ALA A 232 25.30 -2.73 18.53
N ASN A 233 24.28 -2.38 17.73
CA ASN A 233 23.27 -3.32 17.25
C ASN A 233 23.87 -4.32 16.27
N LEU A 234 24.74 -3.86 15.35
CA LEU A 234 25.49 -4.73 14.44
C LEU A 234 26.32 -5.79 15.18
N TYR A 235 26.94 -5.45 16.32
CA TYR A 235 27.66 -6.42 17.14
C TYR A 235 26.74 -7.54 17.64
N TYR A 236 25.57 -7.20 18.19
CA TYR A 236 24.62 -8.20 18.67
C TYR A 236 24.05 -9.05 17.54
N PHE A 237 23.66 -8.41 16.43
CA PHE A 237 23.10 -9.08 15.27
C PHE A 237 24.11 -10.06 14.66
N THR A 238 25.33 -9.62 14.35
CA THR A 238 26.36 -10.50 13.79
C THR A 238 26.74 -11.63 14.75
N SER A 239 26.81 -11.36 16.05
CA SER A 239 27.07 -12.40 17.06
C SER A 239 25.96 -13.46 17.11
N ALA A 240 24.70 -13.05 16.97
CA ALA A 240 23.57 -13.98 16.91
C ALA A 240 23.58 -14.82 15.63
N VAL A 241 23.91 -14.22 14.48
CA VAL A 241 24.06 -14.93 13.20
C VAL A 241 25.15 -15.99 13.29
N LEU A 242 26.33 -15.64 13.82
CA LEU A 242 27.45 -16.58 13.97
C LEU A 242 27.13 -17.75 14.90
N ARG A 243 26.34 -17.51 15.97
CA ARG A 243 25.89 -18.55 16.90
C ARG A 243 24.92 -19.55 16.29
N ASN A 244 24.16 -19.15 15.26
CA ASN A 244 23.22 -20.03 14.56
C ASN A 244 23.85 -20.79 13.38
N GLY A 245 25.18 -20.66 13.19
CA GLY A 245 25.95 -21.43 12.24
C GLY A 245 26.11 -20.78 10.86
N PRO A 246 26.99 -21.35 10.01
CA PRO A 246 27.39 -20.74 8.74
C PRO A 246 26.25 -20.61 7.71
N GLY A 247 25.20 -21.43 7.84
CA GLY A 247 24.03 -21.38 6.97
C GLY A 247 23.24 -20.06 7.06
N PHE A 248 23.25 -19.40 8.23
CA PHE A 248 22.62 -18.08 8.40
C PHE A 248 23.46 -17.01 7.69
N GLY A 249 24.78 -17.02 7.90
CA GLY A 249 25.70 -16.09 7.24
C GLY A 249 25.64 -16.17 5.72
N ALA A 250 25.51 -17.38 5.16
CA ALA A 250 25.42 -17.59 3.71
C ALA A 250 24.15 -16.99 3.07
N LYS A 251 23.10 -16.72 3.86
CA LYS A 251 21.81 -16.20 3.40
C LYS A 251 21.56 -14.74 3.81
N LEU A 252 22.49 -14.13 4.55
CA LEU A 252 22.36 -12.76 5.03
C LEU A 252 23.31 -11.82 4.29
N THR A 253 22.76 -10.76 3.72
CA THR A 253 23.54 -9.57 3.35
C THR A 253 23.19 -8.46 4.33
N LEU A 254 24.18 -7.99 5.10
CA LEU A 254 23.98 -6.95 6.12
C LEU A 254 24.68 -5.66 5.72
N HIS A 255 23.93 -4.55 5.70
CA HIS A 255 24.44 -3.24 5.33
C HIS A 255 24.44 -2.28 6.54
N PRO A 256 25.62 -1.73 6.92
CA PRO A 256 25.77 -0.82 8.06
C PRO A 256 25.37 0.62 7.69
N VAL A 257 24.17 0.81 7.16
CA VAL A 257 23.68 2.09 6.62
C VAL A 257 22.23 2.33 7.03
N ALA A 258 21.83 3.60 7.10
CA ALA A 258 20.43 3.97 7.26
C ALA A 258 19.75 4.09 5.90
N LEU A 259 18.43 3.89 5.85
CA LEU A 259 17.64 4.06 4.63
C LEU A 259 16.86 5.39 4.67
N GLY A 260 16.71 6.03 3.51
CA GLY A 260 15.93 7.25 3.36
C GLY A 260 15.77 7.70 1.92
N ALA A 261 15.22 8.90 1.70
CA ALA A 261 14.79 9.36 0.38
C ALA A 261 15.94 9.71 -0.60
N ARG A 262 17.15 9.96 -0.07
CA ARG A 262 18.32 10.36 -0.86
C ARG A 262 19.61 10.08 -0.10
N ARG A 263 20.70 9.90 -0.85
CA ARG A 263 22.03 9.77 -0.29
C ARG A 263 22.44 11.02 0.50
N ARG A 264 22.82 10.84 1.76
CA ARG A 264 23.37 11.89 2.64
C ARG A 264 24.15 11.28 3.80
N VAL A 265 24.81 12.11 4.60
CA VAL A 265 25.30 11.71 5.93
C VAL A 265 24.40 12.33 6.97
N SER A 266 24.04 11.56 8.00
CA SER A 266 23.23 12.01 9.13
C SER A 266 23.87 11.58 10.46
N VAL A 267 23.22 11.91 11.56
CA VAL A 267 23.59 11.47 12.92
C VAL A 267 22.54 10.52 13.47
N LEU A 268 22.95 9.61 14.36
CA LEU A 268 22.08 8.71 15.12
C LEU A 268 21.92 9.19 16.56
N TYR A 269 20.70 9.08 17.07
CA TYR A 269 20.36 9.20 18.47
C TYR A 269 19.77 7.87 18.96
N THR A 270 20.05 7.54 20.21
CA THR A 270 19.57 6.30 20.86
C THR A 270 19.17 6.62 22.29
N ASP A 271 18.21 5.88 22.83
CA ASP A 271 17.92 5.85 24.26
C ASP A 271 18.46 4.56 24.88
N ALA A 272 17.86 4.10 25.99
CA ALA A 272 18.20 2.85 26.65
C ALA A 272 17.67 1.60 25.92
N ASN A 273 16.68 1.76 25.03
CA ASN A 273 16.12 0.69 24.22
C ASN A 273 16.93 0.56 22.91
N PRO A 274 17.63 -0.56 22.68
CA PRO A 274 18.39 -0.77 21.44
C PRO A 274 17.52 -0.81 20.17
N GLY A 275 16.20 -0.98 20.31
CA GLY A 275 15.20 -0.83 19.24
C GLY A 275 15.02 0.62 18.76
N ASN A 276 15.23 1.60 19.64
CA ASN A 276 14.92 3.01 19.39
C ASN A 276 16.14 3.74 18.81
N THR A 277 16.50 3.43 17.57
CA THR A 277 17.60 4.10 16.85
C THR A 277 17.05 5.12 15.85
N VAL A 278 17.24 6.41 16.14
CA VAL A 278 16.64 7.50 15.36
C VAL A 278 17.68 8.26 14.55
N VAL A 279 17.37 8.52 13.29
CA VAL A 279 18.24 9.28 12.39
C VAL A 279 17.83 10.76 12.41
N GLY A 280 18.81 11.63 12.61
CA GLY A 280 18.69 13.09 12.41
C GLY A 280 18.17 13.87 13.61
N LEU A 281 17.02 13.50 14.17
CA LEU A 281 16.39 14.22 15.28
C LEU A 281 16.21 13.31 16.52
N PRO A 282 16.52 13.79 17.75
CA PRO A 282 16.33 13.03 18.98
C PRO A 282 14.85 13.02 19.36
N VAL A 283 14.15 11.95 18.96
CA VAL A 283 12.73 11.69 19.20
C VAL A 283 12.64 10.39 19.98
N GLY A 284 11.74 10.33 20.96
CA GLY A 284 11.45 9.10 21.72
C GLY A 284 9.96 9.02 22.06
N ASP A 285 9.55 8.02 22.82
CA ASP A 285 8.15 7.87 23.23
C ASP A 285 7.74 8.90 24.29
N THR A 286 8.67 9.24 25.18
CA THR A 286 8.49 10.21 26.28
C THR A 286 9.41 11.43 26.14
N ALA A 287 9.04 12.53 26.80
CA ALA A 287 9.85 13.75 26.82
C ALA A 287 11.19 13.54 27.55
N GLU A 288 11.23 12.67 28.56
CA GLU A 288 12.43 12.33 29.31
C GLU A 288 13.46 11.62 28.42
N GLN A 289 13.02 10.71 27.55
CA GLN A 289 13.89 10.07 26.56
C GLN A 289 14.49 11.11 25.62
N GLU A 290 13.69 12.04 25.10
CA GLU A 290 14.17 13.10 24.21
C GLU A 290 15.18 14.03 24.89
N VAL A 291 14.92 14.44 26.13
CA VAL A 291 15.85 15.25 26.93
C VAL A 291 17.15 14.48 27.19
N ALA A 292 17.07 13.20 27.52
CA ALA A 292 18.24 12.35 27.71
C ALA A 292 19.06 12.21 26.42
N MET A 293 18.42 11.97 25.27
CA MET A 293 19.08 11.92 23.96
C MET A 293 19.76 13.24 23.61
N ARG A 294 19.08 14.38 23.82
CA ARG A 294 19.64 15.73 23.58
C ARG A 294 20.85 16.01 24.45
N ARG A 295 20.77 15.64 25.74
CA ARG A 295 21.88 15.78 26.69
C ARG A 295 23.07 14.88 26.35
N ALA A 296 22.79 13.65 25.92
CA ALA A 296 23.82 12.68 25.57
C ALA A 296 24.48 12.95 24.20
N GLY A 297 23.83 13.75 23.35
CA GLY A 297 24.32 14.08 22.00
C GLY A 297 24.22 12.91 21.02
N PRO A 298 24.55 13.16 19.73
CA PRO A 298 24.52 12.13 18.71
C PRO A 298 25.58 11.05 18.97
N LYS A 299 25.22 9.78 18.78
CA LYS A 299 26.09 8.62 19.04
C LYS A 299 27.04 8.29 17.91
N GLN A 300 26.58 8.43 16.67
CA GLN A 300 27.32 8.01 15.49
C GLN A 300 26.91 8.85 14.28
N ARG A 301 27.84 9.14 13.37
CA ARG A 301 27.51 9.61 12.01
C ARG A 301 27.32 8.41 11.10
N VAL A 302 26.27 8.42 10.29
CA VAL A 302 25.91 7.30 9.43
C VAL A 302 25.60 7.77 8.00
N PRO A 303 26.02 7.02 6.96
CA PRO A 303 25.45 7.19 5.63
C PRO A 303 23.96 6.80 5.62
N VAL A 304 23.15 7.67 5.03
CA VAL A 304 21.77 7.39 4.63
C VAL A 304 21.77 7.18 3.13
N VAL A 305 21.19 6.08 2.65
CA VAL A 305 21.12 5.70 1.23
C VAL A 305 19.68 5.36 0.82
N THR A 306 19.42 5.27 -0.47
CA THR A 306 18.12 4.86 -1.01
C THR A 306 18.05 3.33 -1.13
N LEU A 307 16.87 2.74 -0.89
CA LEU A 307 16.69 1.29 -1.05
C LEU A 307 16.87 0.86 -2.51
N ASP A 308 16.43 1.73 -3.41
CA ASP A 308 16.62 1.66 -4.85
C ASP A 308 18.12 1.50 -5.23
N GLU A 309 19.02 2.33 -4.70
CA GLU A 309 20.47 2.22 -4.96
C GLU A 309 21.05 0.89 -4.47
N MET A 310 20.52 0.37 -3.36
CA MET A 310 21.08 -0.80 -2.69
C MET A 310 20.63 -2.11 -3.33
N LEU A 311 19.35 -2.20 -3.73
CA LEU A 311 18.77 -3.45 -4.24
C LEU A 311 18.62 -3.48 -5.76
N TRP A 312 18.55 -2.32 -6.42
CA TRP A 312 18.39 -2.25 -7.88
C TRP A 312 19.20 -1.10 -8.50
N PRO A 313 20.54 -1.15 -8.41
CA PRO A 313 21.42 -0.08 -8.92
C PRO A 313 21.41 0.05 -10.44
N ASP A 314 21.10 -1.02 -11.17
CA ASP A 314 21.10 -1.08 -12.64
C ASP A 314 19.70 -1.40 -13.17
N GLU A 315 18.98 -0.36 -13.61
CA GLU A 315 17.62 -0.46 -14.14
C GLU A 315 17.52 -1.23 -15.45
N THR A 316 18.64 -1.51 -16.12
CA THR A 316 18.63 -2.33 -17.34
C THR A 316 18.39 -3.81 -17.04
N LYS A 317 18.55 -4.22 -15.77
CA LYS A 317 18.27 -5.57 -15.30
C LYS A 317 16.85 -5.67 -14.75
N PRO A 318 16.21 -6.85 -14.80
CA PRO A 318 14.92 -7.07 -14.17
C PRO A 318 14.95 -6.67 -12.69
N ALA A 319 13.88 -6.02 -12.22
CA ALA A 319 13.74 -5.68 -10.81
C ALA A 319 13.77 -6.94 -9.94
N PRO A 320 14.40 -6.88 -8.76
CA PRO A 320 14.41 -8.02 -7.83
C PRO A 320 12.98 -8.30 -7.33
N ARG A 321 12.69 -9.56 -7.01
CA ARG A 321 11.43 -9.95 -6.35
C ARG A 321 11.62 -9.93 -4.84
N ILE A 322 11.05 -8.92 -4.20
CA ILE A 322 11.02 -8.74 -2.75
C ILE A 322 9.70 -9.31 -2.24
N GLY A 323 9.76 -10.42 -1.52
CA GLY A 323 8.57 -11.03 -0.93
C GLY A 323 8.00 -10.16 0.18
N VAL A 324 8.86 -9.77 1.11
CA VAL A 324 8.46 -8.98 2.28
C VAL A 324 9.51 -7.90 2.52
N LEU A 325 9.05 -6.65 2.60
CA LEU A 325 9.81 -5.52 3.14
C LEU A 325 9.30 -5.23 4.55
N LYS A 326 10.11 -5.48 5.58
CA LYS A 326 9.85 -4.97 6.93
C LYS A 326 10.42 -3.56 7.05
N MET A 327 9.62 -2.61 7.53
CA MET A 327 10.05 -1.25 7.83
C MET A 327 9.78 -0.90 9.28
N ASP A 328 10.83 -0.53 9.98
CA ASP A 328 10.79 -0.02 11.34
C ASP A 328 12.04 0.85 11.50
N VAL A 329 11.96 2.03 10.88
CA VAL A 329 13.08 2.96 10.78
C VAL A 329 12.81 4.21 11.61
N GLN A 330 11.96 4.04 12.63
CA GLN A 330 11.76 4.96 13.73
C GLN A 330 11.39 6.38 13.23
N GLY A 331 10.37 6.44 12.37
CA GLY A 331 9.79 7.68 11.81
C GLY A 331 10.24 8.00 10.39
N LEU A 332 11.26 7.31 9.85
CA LEU A 332 11.73 7.51 8.48
C LEU A 332 10.96 6.68 7.43
N GLU A 333 9.87 6.01 7.78
CA GLU A 333 9.16 5.04 6.92
C GLU A 333 8.76 5.69 5.59
N THR A 334 8.20 6.90 5.64
CA THR A 334 7.82 7.63 4.41
C THR A 334 9.05 7.97 3.56
N GLN A 335 10.16 8.39 4.19
CA GLN A 335 11.40 8.72 3.46
C GLN A 335 12.02 7.46 2.83
N LEU A 336 11.99 6.32 3.52
CA LEU A 336 12.43 5.04 2.99
C LEU A 336 11.66 4.70 1.73
N LEU A 337 10.32 4.80 1.76
CA LEU A 337 9.50 4.48 0.59
C LEU A 337 9.76 5.43 -0.59
N HIS A 338 10.03 6.72 -0.35
CA HIS A 338 10.49 7.63 -1.41
C HIS A 338 11.84 7.18 -2.00
N GLY A 339 12.74 6.67 -1.16
CA GLY A 339 14.00 6.04 -1.57
C GLY A 339 13.83 4.64 -2.18
N ALA A 340 12.61 4.09 -2.25
CA ALA A 340 12.27 2.82 -2.87
C ALA A 340 11.33 3.00 -4.08
N ARG A 341 11.23 4.23 -4.62
CA ARG A 341 10.22 4.60 -5.62
C ARG A 341 10.29 3.72 -6.86
N ARG A 342 11.49 3.38 -7.37
CA ARG A 342 11.64 2.55 -8.57
C ARG A 342 11.19 1.12 -8.29
N LEU A 343 11.58 0.54 -7.15
CA LEU A 343 11.12 -0.78 -6.72
C LEU A 343 9.60 -0.84 -6.57
N LEU A 344 8.99 0.20 -5.97
CA LEU A 344 7.54 0.31 -5.81
C LEU A 344 6.81 0.46 -7.15
N GLN A 345 7.34 1.25 -8.09
CA GLN A 345 6.77 1.42 -9.43
C GLN A 345 6.87 0.15 -10.27
N ALA A 346 7.96 -0.61 -10.13
CA ALA A 346 8.17 -1.88 -10.82
C ALA A 346 7.32 -3.03 -10.27
N GLY A 347 6.59 -2.83 -9.16
CA GLY A 347 5.88 -3.91 -8.48
C GLY A 347 6.80 -4.94 -7.84
N ALA A 348 8.04 -4.56 -7.53
CA ALA A 348 9.08 -5.45 -7.02
C ALA A 348 8.76 -6.00 -5.61
N ILE A 349 7.95 -5.28 -4.84
CA ILE A 349 7.64 -5.57 -3.43
C ILE A 349 6.21 -6.10 -3.31
N GLN A 350 6.06 -7.35 -2.86
CA GLN A 350 4.75 -8.01 -2.71
C GLN A 350 4.05 -7.61 -1.39
N HIS A 351 4.76 -7.70 -0.27
CA HIS A 351 4.24 -7.37 1.06
C HIS A 351 5.14 -6.36 1.77
N VAL A 352 4.53 -5.48 2.56
CA VAL A 352 5.22 -4.55 3.46
C VAL A 352 4.67 -4.73 4.87
N LYS A 353 5.51 -5.07 5.83
CA LYS A 353 5.18 -5.07 7.27
C LYS A 353 5.80 -3.82 7.88
N PHE A 354 5.01 -3.01 8.57
CA PHE A 354 5.52 -1.77 9.13
C PHE A 354 4.76 -1.33 10.36
N GLU A 355 5.47 -0.63 11.23
CA GLU A 355 4.89 0.00 12.40
C GLU A 355 4.52 1.45 12.07
N VAL A 356 3.40 1.91 12.64
CA VAL A 356 2.95 3.29 12.53
C VAL A 356 3.01 3.91 13.91
N ALA A 357 3.97 4.82 14.08
CA ALA A 357 4.16 5.62 15.28
C ALA A 357 3.99 7.10 14.94
N PRO A 358 2.79 7.70 15.08
CA PRO A 358 2.50 9.04 14.60
C PRO A 358 3.44 10.11 15.18
N LYS A 359 3.76 10.08 16.48
CA LYS A 359 4.75 11.01 17.08
C LYS A 359 6.10 10.98 16.34
N TRP A 360 6.59 9.79 16.00
CA TRP A 360 7.87 9.59 15.35
C TRP A 360 7.82 10.03 13.88
N LEU A 361 6.73 9.70 13.18
CA LEU A 361 6.44 10.15 11.83
C LEU A 361 6.35 11.69 11.77
N HIS A 362 5.60 12.32 12.68
CA HIS A 362 5.43 13.77 12.78
C HIS A 362 6.76 14.47 13.02
N ALA A 363 7.60 13.93 13.89
CA ALA A 363 8.90 14.50 14.18
C ALA A 363 9.86 14.46 12.98
N GLN A 364 9.67 13.50 12.07
CA GLN A 364 10.40 13.44 10.79
C GLN A 364 9.73 14.26 9.68
N ASN A 365 8.74 15.08 10.02
CA ASN A 365 7.86 15.79 9.09
C ASN A 365 7.21 14.81 8.12
N THR A 366 6.53 13.79 8.65
CA THR A 366 5.79 12.79 7.87
C THR A 366 4.51 12.36 8.61
N SER A 367 3.78 11.45 7.97
CA SER A 367 2.43 10.99 8.23
C SER A 367 2.14 9.55 8.56
N ALA A 368 1.18 9.22 9.45
CA ALA A 368 0.44 7.98 9.23
C ALA A 368 -0.31 8.06 7.87
N ALA A 369 -1.06 9.14 7.62
CA ALA A 369 -1.80 9.27 6.35
C ALA A 369 -0.90 9.33 5.09
N SER A 370 0.29 9.97 5.12
CA SER A 370 1.22 10.01 3.97
C SER A 370 1.82 8.64 3.70
N LEU A 371 2.23 7.96 4.77
CA LEU A 371 2.76 6.61 4.68
C LEU A 371 1.73 5.68 4.02
N PHE A 372 0.48 5.74 4.47
CA PHE A 372 -0.60 4.95 3.90
C PHE A 372 -0.95 5.36 2.46
N CYS A 373 -1.08 6.66 2.18
CA CYS A 373 -1.36 7.16 0.83
C CYS A 373 -0.31 6.70 -0.17
N LEU A 374 0.97 6.71 0.21
CA LEU A 374 2.05 6.28 -0.67
C LEU A 374 1.96 4.78 -0.99
N LEU A 375 1.67 3.94 0.01
CA LEU A 375 1.44 2.51 -0.21
C LEU A 375 0.20 2.26 -1.08
N VAL A 376 -0.93 2.93 -0.81
CA VAL A 376 -2.15 2.81 -1.63
C VAL A 376 -1.92 3.27 -3.08
N GLN A 377 -1.22 4.39 -3.28
CA GLN A 377 -0.87 4.90 -4.61
C GLN A 377 -0.04 3.89 -5.42
N HIS A 378 0.75 3.06 -4.75
CA HIS A 378 1.51 1.99 -5.36
C HIS A 378 0.75 0.65 -5.43
N GLY A 379 -0.57 0.64 -5.21
CA GLY A 379 -1.42 -0.53 -5.44
C GLY A 379 -1.44 -1.54 -4.29
N PHE A 380 -1.06 -1.12 -3.08
CA PHE A 380 -1.21 -1.97 -1.89
C PHE A 380 -2.58 -1.82 -1.25
N VAL A 381 -3.09 -2.92 -0.70
CA VAL A 381 -4.21 -2.96 0.24
C VAL A 381 -3.65 -3.09 1.65
N LEU A 382 -4.12 -2.23 2.57
CA LEU A 382 -3.60 -2.15 3.93
C LEU A 382 -4.55 -2.80 4.91
N ALA A 383 -3.98 -3.48 5.89
CA ALA A 383 -4.71 -4.05 6.99
C ALA A 383 -3.98 -3.88 8.32
N GLU A 384 -4.75 -3.52 9.35
CA GLU A 384 -4.27 -3.38 10.72
C GLU A 384 -4.08 -4.78 11.32
N THR A 385 -2.92 -5.04 11.93
CA THR A 385 -2.71 -6.31 12.66
C THR A 385 -3.13 -6.12 14.10
N LEU A 386 -4.24 -6.74 14.49
CA LEU A 386 -4.73 -6.74 15.87
C LEU A 386 -3.92 -7.74 16.70
N THR A 387 -3.60 -7.36 17.94
CA THR A 387 -2.87 -8.18 18.92
C THR A 387 -3.60 -9.46 19.35
N THR A 388 -4.85 -9.66 18.93
CA THR A 388 -5.75 -10.74 19.39
C THR A 388 -6.04 -11.84 18.37
N GLY A 389 -5.27 -11.96 17.28
CA GLY A 389 -5.48 -13.04 16.31
C GLY A 389 -6.73 -12.89 15.44
N ALA A 390 -7.42 -11.75 15.50
CA ALA A 390 -8.49 -11.41 14.58
C ALA A 390 -7.93 -11.14 13.16
N PRO A 391 -8.66 -11.50 12.09
CA PRO A 391 -8.20 -11.30 10.72
C PRO A 391 -7.93 -9.80 10.45
N PRO A 392 -6.89 -9.47 9.66
CA PRO A 392 -6.55 -8.09 9.36
C PRO A 392 -7.75 -7.35 8.74
N GLN A 393 -8.20 -6.26 9.36
CA GLN A 393 -9.32 -5.49 8.84
C GLN A 393 -8.84 -4.50 7.76
N PRO A 394 -9.53 -4.38 6.61
CA PRO A 394 -9.22 -3.36 5.62
C PRO A 394 -9.25 -1.97 6.26
N ALA A 395 -8.10 -1.31 6.29
CA ALA A 395 -8.01 -0.04 6.98
C ALA A 395 -8.58 1.09 6.10
N THR A 396 -9.45 1.91 6.70
CA THR A 396 -10.15 2.99 5.99
C THR A 396 -9.41 4.32 6.16
N LEU A 397 -9.58 5.24 5.20
CA LEU A 397 -9.08 6.63 5.31
C LEU A 397 -9.52 7.33 6.60
N LYS A 398 -10.66 6.94 7.18
CA LYS A 398 -11.13 7.42 8.47
C LYS A 398 -10.23 6.95 9.60
N ARG A 399 -9.94 5.65 9.67
CA ARG A 399 -9.04 5.03 10.65
C ARG A 399 -7.64 5.65 10.62
N PHE A 400 -7.15 5.96 9.42
CA PHE A 400 -5.84 6.59 9.24
C PHE A 400 -5.74 7.99 9.86
N ARG A 401 -6.79 8.81 9.75
CA ARG A 401 -6.83 10.14 10.38
C ARG A 401 -7.01 10.06 11.89
N GLU A 402 -7.73 9.04 12.38
CA GLU A 402 -7.89 8.80 13.82
C GLU A 402 -6.54 8.47 14.49
N LEU A 403 -5.62 7.82 13.77
CA LEU A 403 -4.27 7.54 14.27
C LEU A 403 -3.41 8.81 14.34
N ASP A 404 -3.46 9.68 13.33
CA ASP A 404 -2.72 10.95 13.37
C ASP A 404 -3.18 11.86 14.52
N ALA A 405 -4.43 11.70 14.99
CA ALA A 405 -4.96 12.40 16.18
C ALA A 405 -4.52 11.78 17.52
N GLN A 406 -3.88 10.60 17.50
CA GLN A 406 -3.43 9.84 18.67
C GLN A 406 -1.90 9.67 18.65
N PRO A 407 -1.13 10.73 18.98
CA PRO A 407 0.32 10.77 18.74
C PRO A 407 1.11 9.65 19.42
N HIS A 408 0.62 9.14 20.56
CA HIS A 408 1.29 8.11 21.36
C HIS A 408 0.89 6.68 21.01
N GLN A 409 -0.05 6.48 20.09
CA GLN A 409 -0.49 5.15 19.71
C GLN A 409 0.46 4.56 18.67
N ILE A 410 1.01 3.39 18.95
CA ILE A 410 1.88 2.66 18.03
C ILE A 410 1.13 1.41 17.59
N ILE A 411 0.98 1.22 16.27
CA ILE A 411 0.22 0.10 15.71
C ILE A 411 0.96 -0.50 14.52
N ASP A 412 0.94 -1.83 14.47
CA ASP A 412 1.45 -2.60 13.36
C ASP A 412 0.45 -2.71 12.19
N PHE A 413 0.98 -2.62 10.97
CA PHE A 413 0.24 -2.79 9.72
C PHE A 413 0.93 -3.76 8.77
N VAL A 414 0.11 -4.38 7.92
CA VAL A 414 0.58 -5.10 6.73
C VAL A 414 -0.06 -4.47 5.50
N ALA A 415 0.75 -4.20 4.48
CA ALA A 415 0.31 -3.78 3.17
C ALA A 415 0.65 -4.89 2.16
N THR A 416 -0.34 -5.33 1.38
CA THR A 416 -0.18 -6.41 0.40
C THR A 416 -0.63 -5.95 -0.97
N ARG A 417 0.15 -6.22 -2.01
CA ARG A 417 -0.34 -6.09 -3.39
C ARG A 417 -1.30 -7.24 -3.68
N PRO A 418 -2.53 -6.96 -4.16
CA PRO A 418 -3.40 -8.00 -4.68
C PRO A 418 -2.75 -8.66 -5.89
N ASP A 419 -2.84 -9.99 -6.00
CA ASP A 419 -2.40 -10.71 -7.18
C ASP A 419 -3.26 -10.28 -8.38
N SER A 420 -2.70 -9.42 -9.23
CA SER A 420 -3.30 -9.13 -10.53
C SER A 420 -2.97 -10.30 -11.47
N PRO A 421 -3.90 -10.78 -12.31
CA PRO A 421 -3.56 -11.72 -13.37
C PRO A 421 -2.42 -11.10 -14.19
N GLN A 422 -1.29 -11.81 -14.27
CA GLN A 422 -0.12 -11.34 -14.98
C GLN A 422 -0.53 -10.93 -16.41
N VAL A 423 -0.49 -9.63 -16.69
CA VAL A 423 -0.51 -9.17 -18.09
C VAL A 423 0.82 -9.66 -18.67
N PRO A 424 0.82 -10.56 -19.67
CA PRO A 424 2.06 -11.10 -20.19
C PRO A 424 2.91 -9.94 -20.72
N ALA A 425 4.18 -9.92 -20.30
CA ALA A 425 5.17 -8.97 -20.77
C ALA A 425 5.10 -8.89 -22.30
N ARG A 426 4.72 -7.72 -22.82
CA ARG A 426 4.60 -7.49 -24.25
C ARG A 426 5.97 -7.70 -24.88
N ARG A 427 6.17 -8.84 -25.54
CA ARG A 427 7.35 -9.09 -26.38
C ARG A 427 7.41 -8.00 -27.45
N VAL A 428 8.38 -7.11 -27.31
CA VAL A 428 8.76 -6.19 -28.38
C VAL A 428 9.58 -7.00 -29.38
N SER A 429 8.97 -7.35 -30.51
CA SER A 429 9.68 -7.88 -31.66
C SER A 429 10.49 -6.76 -32.33
N PRO A 430 11.73 -7.04 -32.77
CA PRO A 430 12.58 -6.03 -33.39
C PRO A 430 12.20 -5.85 -34.86
N SER A 431 11.79 -4.66 -35.27
CA SER A 431 11.78 -4.29 -36.69
C SER A 431 12.40 -2.92 -36.95
N THR A 432 13.50 -2.98 -37.70
CA THR A 432 14.02 -2.00 -38.67
C THR A 432 14.48 -0.63 -38.17
N THR A 433 15.76 -0.62 -37.79
CA THR A 433 16.81 0.34 -38.20
C THR A 433 16.39 1.58 -39.00
N HIS A 434 16.40 2.73 -38.33
CA HIS A 434 16.92 3.96 -38.92
C HIS A 434 18.05 4.52 -38.07
N ARG A 435 19.26 4.39 -38.63
CA ARG A 435 20.51 4.94 -38.14
C ARG A 435 20.44 6.47 -38.25
N ARG A 436 20.32 7.19 -37.12
CA ARG A 436 20.68 8.61 -37.05
C ARG A 436 21.64 8.86 -35.88
N LYS A 437 22.86 9.16 -36.32
CA LYS A 437 24.04 9.75 -35.69
C LYS A 437 23.91 10.20 -34.23
N SER A 438 24.86 9.70 -33.44
CA SER A 438 25.34 10.24 -32.18
C SER A 438 25.58 11.76 -32.25
N ALA A 439 24.90 12.50 -31.36
CA ALA A 439 25.24 13.87 -31.00
C ALA A 439 24.86 14.13 -29.53
N LYS A 440 25.89 14.43 -28.73
CA LYS A 440 25.93 15.12 -27.43
C LYS A 440 24.77 14.95 -26.44
N VAL A 441 25.16 14.45 -25.27
CA VAL A 441 24.50 14.56 -23.96
C VAL A 441 23.72 15.88 -23.83
N GLY A 442 22.38 15.78 -23.85
CA GLY A 442 21.46 16.88 -23.61
C GLY A 442 20.38 16.42 -22.64
N ARG A 443 20.21 17.16 -21.54
CA ARG A 443 19.20 16.94 -20.50
C ARG A 443 17.83 16.63 -21.12
N THR A 444 17.26 15.47 -20.83
CA THR A 444 15.91 15.11 -21.27
C THR A 444 14.87 15.74 -20.34
N TRP A 445 14.01 16.56 -20.94
CA TRP A 445 12.95 17.35 -20.32
C TRP A 445 11.75 16.46 -19.96
N ASN A 446 11.26 16.56 -18.72
CA ASN A 446 10.05 15.85 -18.25
C ASN A 446 8.80 16.41 -18.94
N ASN A 447 8.07 15.57 -19.68
CA ASN A 447 6.86 15.98 -20.37
C ASN A 447 5.67 16.03 -19.39
N SER A 448 5.43 17.17 -18.73
CA SER A 448 4.33 17.35 -17.78
C SER A 448 2.94 17.02 -18.36
N HIS A 449 2.77 17.01 -19.69
CA HIS A 449 1.54 16.52 -20.34
C HIS A 449 1.26 15.06 -20.00
N SER A 450 2.25 14.17 -20.12
CA SER A 450 2.03 12.74 -19.90
C SER A 450 1.76 12.41 -18.43
N VAL A 451 2.31 13.21 -17.51
CA VAL A 451 2.10 13.03 -16.06
C VAL A 451 0.64 13.29 -15.70
N PHE A 452 0.13 14.48 -16.00
CA PHE A 452 -1.23 14.84 -15.61
C PHE A 452 -2.30 14.17 -16.49
N ASP A 453 -2.05 13.94 -17.79
CA ASP A 453 -2.93 13.08 -18.61
C ASP A 453 -3.01 11.66 -17.99
N GLY A 454 -1.89 11.12 -17.50
CA GLY A 454 -1.83 9.84 -16.80
C GLY A 454 -2.58 9.81 -15.46
N ILE A 455 -2.46 10.88 -14.66
CA ILE A 455 -3.18 11.03 -13.38
C ILE A 455 -4.69 10.98 -13.60
N TYR A 456 -5.22 11.73 -14.57
CA TYR A 456 -6.65 11.74 -14.88
C TYR A 456 -7.11 10.43 -15.53
N ALA A 457 -6.34 9.87 -16.48
CA ALA A 457 -6.68 8.60 -17.12
C ALA A 457 -6.70 7.43 -16.12
N GLY A 458 -5.74 7.41 -15.19
CA GLY A 458 -5.65 6.42 -14.13
C GLY A 458 -6.55 6.67 -12.93
N LYS A 459 -7.35 7.75 -12.92
CA LYS A 459 -8.19 8.19 -11.79
C LYS A 459 -7.42 8.25 -10.46
N GLN A 460 -6.16 8.65 -10.51
CA GLN A 460 -5.23 8.55 -9.36
C GLN A 460 -5.64 9.47 -8.19
N TRP A 461 -6.34 10.57 -8.46
CA TRP A 461 -6.90 11.46 -7.44
C TRP A 461 -8.31 11.07 -6.96
N GLY A 462 -8.83 9.93 -7.44
CA GLY A 462 -10.16 9.45 -7.08
C GLY A 462 -11.32 10.20 -7.77
N PRO A 463 -12.58 9.85 -7.46
CA PRO A 463 -13.74 10.39 -8.18
C PRO A 463 -14.18 11.78 -7.72
N ALA A 464 -13.72 12.25 -6.55
CA ALA A 464 -14.11 13.55 -6.00
C ALA A 464 -13.70 14.70 -6.92
N GLY A 465 -14.50 15.78 -6.91
CA GLY A 465 -14.21 16.97 -7.71
C GLY A 465 -14.11 16.69 -9.22
N GLY A 466 -14.85 15.69 -9.73
CA GLY A 466 -14.83 15.33 -11.15
C GLY A 466 -13.53 14.66 -11.62
N GLY A 467 -12.75 14.07 -10.69
CA GLY A 467 -11.43 13.50 -10.99
C GLY A 467 -10.26 14.40 -10.60
N SER A 468 -10.52 15.66 -10.21
CA SER A 468 -9.50 16.62 -9.74
C SER A 468 -9.21 16.51 -8.23
N GLY A 469 -9.63 15.42 -7.59
CA GLY A 469 -9.36 15.14 -6.18
C GLY A 469 -10.30 15.81 -5.18
N LEU A 470 -10.14 15.44 -3.91
CA LEU A 470 -11.00 15.88 -2.80
C LEU A 470 -11.01 17.40 -2.61
N GLY A 471 -9.85 18.06 -2.82
CA GLY A 471 -9.71 19.51 -2.73
C GLY A 471 -10.59 20.27 -3.72
N SER A 472 -11.01 19.62 -4.81
CA SER A 472 -11.90 20.16 -5.84
C SER A 472 -13.37 19.78 -5.65
N SER A 473 -13.73 19.13 -4.53
CA SER A 473 -15.13 18.89 -4.18
C SER A 473 -15.83 20.19 -3.80
N ILE A 474 -17.14 20.28 -4.06
CA ILE A 474 -17.94 21.48 -3.76
C ILE A 474 -17.81 21.89 -2.29
N GLU A 475 -17.86 20.91 -1.38
CA GLU A 475 -17.76 21.15 0.07
C GLU A 475 -16.40 21.75 0.44
N TYR A 476 -15.31 21.14 -0.04
CA TYR A 476 -13.95 21.55 0.30
C TYR A 476 -13.58 22.91 -0.32
N ALA A 477 -14.09 23.21 -1.52
CA ALA A 477 -13.79 24.45 -2.23
C ALA A 477 -14.75 25.61 -1.89
N LYS A 478 -15.64 25.47 -0.88
CA LYS A 478 -16.54 26.56 -0.45
C LYS A 478 -15.78 27.85 -0.11
N GLY A 479 -14.67 27.72 0.61
CA GLY A 479 -13.76 28.83 0.94
C GLY A 479 -13.20 29.51 -0.29
N ALA A 480 -12.61 28.73 -1.21
CA ALA A 480 -12.10 29.23 -2.48
C ALA A 480 -13.16 30.02 -3.26
N LYS A 481 -14.37 29.47 -3.38
CA LYS A 481 -15.50 30.14 -4.05
C LYS A 481 -15.84 31.47 -3.38
N ARG A 482 -15.95 31.50 -2.05
CA ARG A 482 -16.24 32.73 -1.29
C ARG A 482 -15.18 33.79 -1.53
N VAL A 483 -13.91 33.42 -1.40
CA VAL A 483 -12.77 34.33 -1.56
C VAL A 483 -12.66 34.84 -2.99
N LEU A 484 -12.75 33.97 -4.00
CA LEU A 484 -12.67 34.39 -5.40
C LEU A 484 -13.80 35.35 -5.76
N MET A 485 -15.04 35.07 -5.34
CA MET A 485 -16.17 35.99 -5.52
C MET A 485 -15.96 37.33 -4.81
N GLN A 486 -15.33 37.33 -3.64
CA GLN A 486 -15.00 38.54 -2.88
C GLN A 486 -13.93 39.36 -3.61
N VAL A 487 -12.82 38.75 -4.02
CA VAL A 487 -11.73 39.41 -4.74
C VAL A 487 -12.21 39.99 -6.08
N ILE A 488 -13.05 39.26 -6.82
CA ILE A 488 -13.63 39.75 -8.07
C ILE A 488 -14.41 41.05 -7.86
N ARG A 489 -15.21 41.12 -6.79
CA ARG A 489 -15.99 42.31 -6.41
C ARG A 489 -15.10 43.45 -5.90
N GLU A 490 -14.16 43.15 -5.02
CA GLU A 490 -13.25 44.15 -4.43
C GLU A 490 -12.38 44.85 -5.48
N LEU A 491 -11.85 44.09 -6.44
CA LEU A 491 -11.00 44.61 -7.51
C LEU A 491 -11.80 45.09 -8.73
N ASN A 492 -13.12 44.89 -8.71
CA ASN A 492 -14.04 45.16 -9.82
C ASN A 492 -13.54 44.59 -11.16
N VAL A 493 -13.03 43.36 -11.14
CA VAL A 493 -12.50 42.70 -12.34
C VAL A 493 -13.61 41.99 -13.11
N SER A 494 -13.54 42.10 -14.43
CA SER A 494 -14.47 41.51 -15.40
C SER A 494 -13.87 40.36 -16.19
N SER A 495 -12.62 39.96 -15.91
CA SER A 495 -11.97 38.86 -16.63
C SER A 495 -11.03 38.05 -15.76
N VAL A 496 -11.22 36.73 -15.77
CA VAL A 496 -10.44 35.77 -14.97
C VAL A 496 -9.81 34.70 -15.88
N LEU A 497 -8.51 34.47 -15.69
CA LEU A 497 -7.78 33.32 -16.21
C LEU A 497 -7.58 32.32 -15.05
N ASP A 498 -8.25 31.17 -15.09
CA ASP A 498 -8.10 30.09 -14.09
C ASP A 498 -7.11 29.05 -14.58
N ALA A 499 -5.96 28.96 -13.90
CA ALA A 499 -4.77 28.25 -14.32
C ALA A 499 -4.11 27.52 -13.12
N PRO A 500 -4.52 26.28 -12.78
CA PRO A 500 -5.26 25.34 -13.58
C PRO A 500 -6.75 25.27 -13.18
N CYS A 501 -7.64 25.02 -14.14
CA CYS A 501 -9.07 24.98 -13.87
C CYS A 501 -9.60 23.62 -13.36
N GLY A 502 -8.84 22.53 -13.56
CA GLY A 502 -9.30 21.17 -13.26
C GLY A 502 -10.62 20.83 -13.95
N ALA A 503 -11.38 19.90 -13.38
CA ALA A 503 -12.69 19.47 -13.88
C ALA A 503 -13.82 20.49 -13.69
N PHE A 504 -13.50 21.71 -13.23
CA PHE A 504 -14.40 22.86 -13.20
C PHE A 504 -15.71 22.66 -12.39
N VAL A 505 -15.74 21.69 -11.46
CA VAL A 505 -16.95 21.27 -10.77
C VAL A 505 -17.49 22.35 -9.82
N TRP A 506 -16.66 22.83 -8.90
CA TRP A 506 -17.09 23.81 -7.89
C TRP A 506 -17.18 25.23 -8.46
N GLN A 507 -16.42 25.52 -9.52
CA GLN A 507 -16.44 26.79 -10.22
C GLN A 507 -17.72 26.98 -11.03
N THR A 508 -18.30 25.91 -11.59
CA THR A 508 -19.50 25.97 -12.46
C THR A 508 -20.60 26.89 -11.92
N PRO A 509 -21.19 26.66 -10.73
CA PRO A 509 -22.28 27.51 -10.23
C PRO A 509 -21.85 28.95 -9.98
N MET A 510 -20.59 29.17 -9.59
CA MET A 510 -20.04 30.51 -9.34
C MET A 510 -19.89 31.31 -10.64
N VAL A 511 -19.29 30.70 -11.67
CA VAL A 511 -19.04 31.38 -12.95
C VAL A 511 -20.34 31.64 -13.70
N HIS A 512 -21.32 30.73 -13.63
CA HIS A 512 -22.65 30.97 -14.20
C HIS A 512 -23.28 32.24 -13.60
N THR A 513 -23.28 32.37 -12.26
CA THR A 513 -23.78 33.58 -11.59
C THR A 513 -23.03 34.84 -12.02
N LEU A 514 -21.70 34.79 -12.15
CA LEU A 514 -20.91 35.94 -12.61
C LEU A 514 -21.25 36.36 -14.04
N LEU A 515 -21.45 35.39 -14.94
CA LEU A 515 -21.83 35.64 -16.33
C LEU A 515 -23.26 36.19 -16.46
N GLU A 516 -24.17 35.77 -15.59
CA GLU A 516 -25.54 36.30 -15.54
C GLU A 516 -25.56 37.74 -15.00
N GLN A 517 -24.79 38.02 -13.95
CA GLN A 517 -24.75 39.33 -13.30
C GLN A 517 -23.95 40.37 -14.08
N ASN A 518 -22.96 39.94 -14.87
CA ASN A 518 -22.10 40.83 -15.63
C ASN A 518 -21.98 40.36 -17.10
N PRO A 519 -22.70 40.99 -18.03
CA PRO A 519 -22.68 40.63 -19.44
C PRO A 519 -21.30 40.69 -20.10
N VAL A 520 -20.41 41.57 -19.61
CA VAL A 520 -19.04 41.72 -20.14
C VAL A 520 -18.04 40.80 -19.45
N PHE A 521 -18.45 40.03 -18.45
CA PHE A 521 -17.55 39.12 -17.73
C PHE A 521 -17.04 38.01 -18.63
N ARG A 522 -15.74 37.70 -18.54
CA ARG A 522 -15.06 36.65 -19.31
C ARG A 522 -14.26 35.73 -18.40
N TYR A 523 -14.33 34.43 -18.67
CA TYR A 523 -13.63 33.41 -17.91
C TYR A 523 -12.95 32.42 -18.86
N LEU A 524 -11.66 32.21 -18.66
CA LEU A 524 -10.90 31.19 -19.38
C LEU A 524 -10.30 30.20 -18.37
N GLY A 525 -10.76 28.96 -18.43
CA GLY A 525 -10.11 27.86 -17.72
C GLY A 525 -9.01 27.24 -18.59
N VAL A 526 -7.82 27.07 -18.04
CA VAL A 526 -6.73 26.34 -18.69
C VAL A 526 -6.28 25.19 -17.83
N ASP A 527 -5.95 24.07 -18.45
CA ASP A 527 -5.42 22.89 -17.77
C ASP A 527 -4.56 22.10 -18.76
N VAL A 528 -3.58 21.37 -18.25
CA VAL A 528 -2.68 20.57 -19.07
C VAL A 528 -3.35 19.26 -19.54
N ALA A 529 -4.35 18.77 -18.78
CA ALA A 529 -5.03 17.52 -19.00
C ALA A 529 -6.04 17.60 -20.16
N ARG A 530 -5.81 16.78 -21.20
CA ARG A 530 -6.61 16.78 -22.43
C ARG A 530 -8.07 16.39 -22.17
N SER A 531 -8.28 15.32 -21.40
CA SER A 531 -9.62 14.77 -21.13
C SER A 531 -10.50 15.77 -20.38
N VAL A 532 -9.91 16.46 -19.40
CA VAL A 532 -10.57 17.48 -18.58
C VAL A 532 -11.03 18.65 -19.43
N ILE A 533 -10.13 19.21 -20.24
CA ILE A 533 -10.48 20.35 -21.09
C ILE A 533 -11.52 19.97 -22.14
N ALA A 534 -11.45 18.78 -22.72
CA ALA A 534 -12.45 18.30 -23.66
C ALA A 534 -13.83 18.19 -23.00
N ALA A 535 -13.91 17.62 -21.79
CA ALA A 535 -15.15 17.50 -21.03
C ALA A 535 -15.74 18.87 -20.66
N ASN A 536 -14.93 19.78 -20.11
CA ASN A 536 -15.37 21.12 -19.74
C ASN A 536 -15.84 21.92 -20.97
N SER A 537 -15.11 21.83 -22.09
CA SER A 537 -15.49 22.51 -23.34
C SER A 537 -16.84 22.03 -23.86
N ALA A 538 -17.09 20.71 -23.82
CA ALA A 538 -18.35 20.14 -24.26
C ALA A 538 -19.51 20.59 -23.35
N ALA A 539 -19.33 20.49 -22.03
CA ALA A 539 -20.36 20.80 -21.04
C ALA A 539 -20.81 22.27 -21.02
N HIS A 540 -19.93 23.21 -21.42
CA HIS A 540 -20.20 24.65 -21.32
C HIS A 540 -20.13 25.38 -22.68
N SER A 541 -20.23 24.65 -23.79
CA SER A 541 -20.12 25.19 -25.15
C SER A 541 -21.12 26.33 -25.46
N SER A 542 -22.32 26.29 -24.87
CA SER A 542 -23.36 27.31 -25.04
C SER A 542 -23.03 28.68 -24.43
N LEU A 543 -22.03 28.75 -23.54
CA LEU A 543 -21.60 29.97 -22.87
C LEU A 543 -20.41 30.66 -23.56
N ALA A 544 -19.92 30.09 -24.66
CA ALA A 544 -18.92 30.74 -25.51
C ALA A 544 -19.50 32.03 -26.15
N PRO A 545 -18.68 33.08 -26.36
CA PRO A 545 -17.24 33.15 -26.12
C PRO A 545 -16.86 33.58 -24.69
N ARG A 546 -17.82 33.77 -23.79
CA ARG A 546 -17.58 34.35 -22.46
C ARG A 546 -17.01 33.34 -21.46
N LEU A 547 -17.38 32.06 -21.55
CA LEU A 547 -16.72 30.96 -20.86
C LEU A 547 -16.04 30.05 -21.87
N ARG A 548 -14.73 29.83 -21.71
CA ARG A 548 -13.92 28.99 -22.60
C ARG A 548 -12.95 28.13 -21.80
N PHE A 549 -12.54 27.03 -22.42
CA PHE A 549 -11.50 26.15 -21.90
C PHE A 549 -10.42 25.93 -22.95
N LYS A 550 -9.16 25.88 -22.53
CA LYS A 550 -8.03 25.64 -23.43
C LYS A 550 -6.97 24.77 -22.77
N ARG A 551 -6.51 23.76 -23.51
CA ARG A 551 -5.40 22.92 -23.06
C ARG A 551 -4.10 23.73 -23.12
N MET A 552 -3.41 23.88 -22.00
CA MET A 552 -2.16 24.60 -21.91
C MET A 552 -1.24 24.05 -20.83
N ASN A 553 0.06 24.04 -21.13
CA ASN A 553 1.11 23.78 -20.17
C ASN A 553 1.58 25.07 -19.49
N LEU A 554 1.33 25.23 -18.20
CA LEU A 554 1.74 26.43 -17.46
C LEU A 554 3.26 26.62 -17.38
N VAL A 555 4.06 25.57 -17.58
CA VAL A 555 5.53 25.63 -17.54
C VAL A 555 6.06 26.06 -18.91
N HIS A 556 5.59 25.40 -19.98
CA HIS A 556 6.23 25.50 -21.29
C HIS A 556 5.57 26.48 -22.26
N GLU A 557 4.31 26.85 -22.02
CA GLU A 557 3.54 27.69 -22.95
C GLU A 557 3.29 29.10 -22.37
N PRO A 558 3.33 30.16 -23.20
CA PRO A 558 2.98 31.51 -22.77
C PRO A 558 1.47 31.60 -22.49
N LEU A 559 1.11 32.31 -21.42
CA LEU A 559 -0.30 32.45 -21.04
C LEU A 559 -1.02 33.55 -21.84
N PRO A 560 -2.34 33.42 -22.05
CA PRO A 560 -3.12 34.41 -22.79
C PRO A 560 -3.11 35.78 -22.10
N ARG A 561 -3.00 36.84 -22.90
CA ARG A 561 -3.13 38.24 -22.47
C ARG A 561 -4.59 38.70 -22.46
N GLY A 562 -4.85 39.85 -21.85
CA GLY A 562 -6.15 40.51 -21.82
C GLY A 562 -7.09 40.05 -20.69
N TYR A 563 -6.54 39.50 -19.62
CA TYR A 563 -7.26 39.10 -18.41
C TYR A 563 -6.83 39.96 -17.23
N GLN A 564 -7.77 40.28 -16.33
CA GLN A 564 -7.53 41.19 -15.22
C GLN A 564 -7.09 40.48 -13.93
N LEU A 565 -7.43 39.20 -13.78
CA LEU A 565 -7.04 38.37 -12.66
C LEU A 565 -6.58 36.99 -13.15
N ILE A 566 -5.41 36.56 -12.70
CA ILE A 566 -4.97 35.17 -12.80
C ILE A 566 -5.30 34.47 -11.48
N PHE A 567 -6.07 33.39 -11.53
CA PHE A 567 -6.38 32.55 -10.38
C PHE A 567 -5.66 31.21 -10.52
N SER A 568 -4.93 30.79 -9.49
CA SER A 568 -4.16 29.54 -9.49
C SER A 568 -4.15 28.94 -8.08
N ARG A 569 -5.16 28.13 -7.77
CA ARG A 569 -5.33 27.55 -6.43
C ARG A 569 -4.47 26.32 -6.18
N ASP A 570 -4.60 25.29 -7.02
CA ASP A 570 -4.01 23.96 -6.80
C ASP A 570 -3.00 23.58 -7.90
N ALA A 571 -2.29 24.54 -8.53
CA ALA A 571 -1.18 24.22 -9.45
C ALA A 571 0.14 24.01 -8.72
N LEU A 572 0.57 25.02 -7.96
CA LEU A 572 1.99 25.16 -7.59
C LEU A 572 2.45 24.05 -6.64
N GLN A 573 1.54 23.56 -5.80
CA GLN A 573 1.76 22.41 -4.91
C GLN A 573 2.06 21.08 -5.62
N HIS A 574 1.82 20.97 -6.93
CA HIS A 574 2.06 19.75 -7.70
C HIS A 574 3.24 19.82 -8.65
N ASN A 575 4.09 20.85 -8.51
CA ASN A 575 5.21 21.12 -9.41
C ASN A 575 6.53 21.18 -8.64
N SER A 576 7.62 20.78 -9.30
CA SER A 576 8.99 21.02 -8.82
C SER A 576 9.24 22.51 -8.58
N LEU A 577 10.22 22.88 -7.74
CA LEU A 577 10.53 24.29 -7.50
C LEU A 577 10.92 25.02 -8.80
N ALA A 578 11.66 24.34 -9.68
CA ALA A 578 12.03 24.88 -10.98
C ALA A 578 10.80 25.18 -11.85
N ASP A 579 9.83 24.27 -11.88
CA ASP A 579 8.57 24.46 -12.62
C ASP A 579 7.71 25.54 -11.99
N VAL A 580 7.64 25.63 -10.66
CA VAL A 580 6.93 26.71 -9.96
C VAL A 580 7.52 28.07 -10.31
N PHE A 581 8.86 28.23 -10.30
CA PHE A 581 9.50 29.46 -10.75
C PHE A 581 9.17 29.78 -12.21
N GLN A 582 9.14 28.77 -13.08
CA GLN A 582 8.79 28.97 -14.47
C GLN A 582 7.32 29.41 -14.64
N ILE A 583 6.39 28.82 -13.88
CA ILE A 583 4.98 29.22 -13.84
C ILE A 583 4.83 30.66 -13.36
N LEU A 584 5.52 31.05 -12.27
CA LEU A 584 5.52 32.43 -11.78
C LEU A 584 6.05 33.42 -12.83
N ARG A 585 7.08 33.03 -13.60
CA ARG A 585 7.55 33.82 -14.77
C ARG A 585 6.47 33.93 -15.84
N ARG A 586 5.78 32.83 -16.18
CA ARG A 586 4.66 32.87 -17.16
C ARG A 586 3.54 33.80 -16.70
N PHE A 587 3.20 33.81 -15.41
CA PHE A 587 2.24 34.77 -14.89
C PHE A 587 2.76 36.21 -15.01
N ALA A 588 4.03 36.46 -14.69
CA ALA A 588 4.65 37.78 -14.78
C ALA A 588 4.75 38.33 -16.23
N GLU A 589 4.85 37.45 -17.24
CA GLU A 589 4.89 37.77 -18.68
C GLU A 589 3.54 38.22 -19.27
N THR A 590 2.44 38.02 -18.55
CA THR A 590 1.10 38.51 -18.94
C THR A 590 0.93 40.01 -18.65
N ASP A 591 -0.19 40.57 -19.10
CA ASP A 591 -0.64 41.93 -18.80
C ASP A 591 -1.65 41.98 -17.64
N ALA A 592 -1.86 40.88 -16.92
CA ALA A 592 -2.79 40.85 -15.80
C ALA A 592 -2.28 41.72 -14.63
N PRO A 593 -3.07 42.65 -14.08
CA PRO A 593 -2.67 43.44 -12.92
C PRO A 593 -2.60 42.62 -11.62
N TYR A 594 -3.44 41.59 -11.48
CA TYR A 594 -3.60 40.85 -10.22
C TYR A 594 -3.44 39.34 -10.37
N LEU A 595 -2.89 38.72 -9.32
CA LEU A 595 -2.80 37.26 -9.18
C LEU A 595 -3.35 36.82 -7.83
N LEU A 596 -4.18 35.78 -7.83
CA LEU A 596 -4.68 35.13 -6.63
C LEU A 596 -4.18 33.69 -6.61
N LEU A 597 -3.20 33.42 -5.76
CA LEU A 597 -2.43 32.17 -5.74
C LEU A 597 -2.66 31.39 -4.45
N GLY A 598 -2.81 30.08 -4.55
CA GLY A 598 -2.86 29.19 -3.38
C GLY A 598 -1.51 29.11 -2.67
N SER A 599 -1.54 29.22 -1.35
CA SER A 599 -0.35 29.13 -0.49
C SER A 599 -0.71 28.70 0.92
N TYR A 600 0.27 28.22 1.68
CA TYR A 600 0.12 27.79 3.07
C TYR A 600 0.97 28.67 4.00
N PRO A 601 0.42 29.22 5.10
CA PRO A 601 1.11 30.15 5.98
C PRO A 601 2.14 29.49 6.90
N THR A 602 3.03 30.32 7.44
CA THR A 602 4.15 29.97 8.33
C THR A 602 3.75 29.78 9.80
N ALA A 603 2.47 29.81 10.15
CA ALA A 603 2.02 29.63 11.54
C ALA A 603 0.81 28.69 11.54
N VAL A 604 1.05 27.42 11.81
CA VAL A 604 0.01 26.45 12.14
C VAL A 604 0.05 26.32 13.66
N GLN A 605 -1.08 26.57 14.33
CA GLN A 605 -1.16 26.26 15.77
C GLN A 605 -1.11 24.74 15.95
N PRO A 606 -0.37 24.22 16.95
CA PRO A 606 -0.36 22.79 17.22
C PRO A 606 -1.78 22.27 17.44
N GLY A 607 -2.24 21.33 16.61
CA GLY A 607 -3.47 20.57 16.87
C GLY A 607 -4.69 20.83 15.97
N GLN A 608 -4.62 21.55 14.86
CA GLN A 608 -5.73 21.64 13.90
C GLN A 608 -5.52 20.83 12.60
N ILE A 609 -6.62 20.23 12.14
CA ILE A 609 -6.69 19.07 11.25
C ILE A 609 -6.39 19.49 9.82
N GLY A 610 -5.12 19.60 9.47
CA GLY A 610 -4.70 20.07 8.17
C GLY A 610 -3.44 19.41 7.64
N TYR A 611 -3.63 18.21 7.13
CA TYR A 611 -2.57 17.27 6.79
C TYR A 611 -1.51 17.83 5.81
N SER A 612 -0.32 18.14 6.31
CA SER A 612 0.89 18.22 5.50
C SER A 612 2.16 17.94 6.29
N PRO A 613 3.00 17.01 5.81
CA PRO A 613 4.26 16.58 6.41
C PRO A 613 5.42 17.58 6.18
N GLN A 614 5.19 18.89 6.29
CA GLN A 614 6.20 19.89 5.92
C GLN A 614 6.58 20.76 7.10
N PRO A 615 7.88 21.00 7.36
CA PRO A 615 8.29 21.98 8.34
C PRO A 615 7.64 23.32 7.97
N VAL A 616 6.92 23.88 8.93
CA VAL A 616 6.19 25.14 8.76
C VAL A 616 7.16 26.19 8.21
N GLY A 617 6.86 26.74 7.03
CA GLY A 617 7.69 27.76 6.41
C GLY A 617 8.85 27.28 5.53
N THR A 618 8.85 26.03 5.06
CA THR A 618 9.87 25.55 4.10
C THR A 618 9.23 24.97 2.84
N ASN A 619 9.68 25.43 1.66
CA ASN A 619 9.29 24.83 0.39
C ASN A 619 10.26 23.70 0.02
N MET A 620 9.76 22.64 -0.60
CA MET A 620 10.55 21.46 -0.97
C MET A 620 10.57 21.26 -2.48
N ASP A 621 11.69 20.76 -3.01
CA ASP A 621 11.71 20.29 -4.39
C ASP A 621 11.07 18.90 -4.48
N ILE A 622 10.09 18.77 -5.36
CA ILE A 622 9.30 17.55 -5.56
C ILE A 622 9.32 17.17 -7.04
N ALA A 623 9.04 15.90 -7.37
CA ALA A 623 8.78 15.57 -8.76
C ALA A 623 7.42 16.13 -9.17
N THR A 624 7.32 16.67 -10.39
CA THR A 624 6.05 17.19 -10.91
C THR A 624 5.01 16.07 -10.96
N GLY A 625 3.85 16.31 -10.34
CA GLY A 625 2.80 15.33 -10.06
C GLY A 625 2.68 14.92 -8.59
N ASP A 626 3.72 15.11 -7.78
CA ASP A 626 3.70 14.88 -6.32
C ASP A 626 2.95 16.02 -5.60
N TYR A 627 3.08 16.15 -4.28
CA TYR A 627 2.40 17.19 -3.49
C TYR A 627 3.34 17.91 -2.53
N GLN A 628 3.22 19.24 -2.47
CA GLN A 628 3.81 20.07 -1.44
C GLN A 628 2.91 21.19 -0.91
N ARG A 629 2.98 21.49 0.39
CA ARG A 629 2.43 22.71 0.99
C ARG A 629 3.28 23.93 0.62
N ILE A 630 3.07 24.43 -0.58
CA ILE A 630 3.81 25.59 -1.06
C ILE A 630 3.53 26.82 -0.19
N ASN A 631 4.58 27.45 0.34
CA ASN A 631 4.54 28.72 1.05
C ASN A 631 5.27 29.78 0.21
N LEU A 632 4.51 30.64 -0.46
CA LEU A 632 5.05 31.67 -1.33
C LEU A 632 5.81 32.79 -0.60
N GLU A 633 5.62 32.93 0.72
CA GLU A 633 6.32 33.92 1.55
C GLU A 633 7.64 33.38 2.12
N ALA A 634 7.79 32.05 2.15
CA ALA A 634 9.01 31.38 2.58
C ALA A 634 10.05 31.27 1.45
N PRO A 635 11.34 31.05 1.79
CA PRO A 635 12.34 30.62 0.81
C PRO A 635 11.92 29.34 0.07
N PRO A 636 12.20 29.21 -1.23
CA PRO A 636 12.98 30.12 -2.04
C PRO A 636 12.13 31.20 -2.73
N PHE A 637 10.87 31.44 -2.41
CA PHE A 637 10.05 32.44 -3.13
C PHE A 637 10.11 33.83 -2.49
N GLY A 638 9.94 33.92 -1.17
CA GLY A 638 10.08 35.17 -0.41
C GLY A 638 9.16 36.29 -0.91
N LEU A 639 7.99 35.95 -1.45
CA LEU A 639 7.02 36.94 -1.95
C LEU A 639 6.27 37.58 -0.78
N THR A 640 5.77 38.80 -0.97
CA THR A 640 4.90 39.46 0.00
C THR A 640 3.54 39.65 -0.61
N ALA A 641 2.52 39.00 -0.05
CA ALA A 641 1.15 39.15 -0.51
C ALA A 641 0.59 40.52 -0.13
N TRP A 642 -0.20 41.12 -1.03
CA TRP A 642 -0.95 42.35 -0.72
C TRP A 642 -2.06 42.05 0.29
N LYS A 643 -2.80 40.95 0.08
CA LYS A 643 -3.81 40.45 1.03
C LYS A 643 -3.76 38.93 1.10
N ARG A 644 -4.09 38.38 2.27
CA ARG A 644 -4.23 36.94 2.51
C ARG A 644 -5.67 36.63 2.88
N TYR A 645 -6.24 35.60 2.27
CA TYR A 645 -7.61 35.17 2.54
C TYR A 645 -7.59 33.71 2.99
N ALA A 646 -8.13 33.42 4.17
CA ALA A 646 -8.29 32.05 4.64
C ALA A 646 -9.41 31.35 3.86
N GLU A 647 -9.13 30.17 3.32
CA GLU A 647 -10.16 29.31 2.74
C GLU A 647 -10.99 28.58 3.81
N GLU A 648 -10.57 28.61 5.08
CA GLU A 648 -11.20 27.87 6.18
C GLU A 648 -11.30 26.37 5.89
N THR A 649 -10.42 25.86 5.03
CA THR A 649 -10.27 24.44 4.78
C THR A 649 -9.56 23.80 5.96
N PRO A 650 -9.79 22.50 6.21
CA PRO A 650 -9.08 21.78 7.26
C PRO A 650 -7.55 21.90 7.10
N ASP A 651 -7.03 21.88 5.87
CA ASP A 651 -5.60 22.05 5.56
C ASP A 651 -5.04 23.47 5.73
N GLU A 652 -5.82 24.38 6.32
CA GLU A 652 -5.47 25.78 6.58
C GLU A 652 -4.90 26.46 5.34
N LYS A 653 -5.54 26.21 4.19
CA LYS A 653 -5.12 26.79 2.92
C LYS A 653 -5.53 28.24 2.84
N TYR A 654 -4.67 29.05 2.24
CA TYR A 654 -4.94 30.45 1.96
C TYR A 654 -4.84 30.74 0.46
N LEU A 655 -5.54 31.79 0.07
CA LEU A 655 -5.36 32.46 -1.22
C LEU A 655 -4.66 33.80 -0.98
N TYR A 656 -3.49 33.97 -1.59
CA TYR A 656 -2.68 35.18 -1.49
C TYR A 656 -2.88 36.02 -2.75
N LEU A 657 -3.31 37.27 -2.54
CA LEU A 657 -3.51 38.26 -3.59
C LEU A 657 -2.22 39.06 -3.77
N TYR A 658 -1.76 39.18 -5.01
CA TYR A 658 -0.59 39.95 -5.39
C TYR A 658 -0.93 40.94 -6.50
N GLU A 659 -0.27 42.10 -6.48
CA GLU A 659 -0.04 42.88 -7.69
C GLU A 659 1.05 42.20 -8.52
N ARG A 660 0.84 42.05 -9.83
CA ARG A 660 1.80 41.38 -10.72
C ARG A 660 3.20 42.00 -10.63
N GLN A 661 3.29 43.32 -10.45
CA GLN A 661 4.56 44.04 -10.39
C GLN A 661 5.45 43.60 -9.21
N LEU A 662 4.85 43.13 -8.11
CA LEU A 662 5.61 42.60 -6.96
C LEU A 662 6.30 41.28 -7.31
N ILE A 663 5.62 40.41 -8.07
CA ILE A 663 6.20 39.14 -8.55
C ILE A 663 7.29 39.42 -9.60
N VAL A 664 7.07 40.36 -10.52
CA VAL A 664 8.07 40.78 -11.51
C VAL A 664 9.35 41.25 -10.80
N THR A 665 9.22 42.12 -9.80
CA THR A 665 10.35 42.66 -9.04
C THR A 665 11.09 41.55 -8.28
N ALA A 666 10.35 40.67 -7.58
CA ALA A 666 10.93 39.57 -6.82
C ALA A 666 11.66 38.53 -7.68
N LEU A 667 11.23 38.32 -8.93
CA LEU A 667 11.91 37.44 -9.88
C LEU A 667 13.13 38.11 -10.53
N ALA A 668 13.14 39.45 -10.67
CA ALA A 668 14.25 40.19 -11.27
C ALA A 668 15.47 40.30 -10.35
N THR A 669 15.26 40.43 -9.03
CA THR A 669 16.32 40.54 -8.01
C THR A 669 17.10 39.24 -7.77
N ARG A 670 16.67 38.12 -8.34
CA ARG A 670 17.24 36.77 -8.13
C ARG A 670 18.14 36.26 -9.25
N LYS A 671 18.65 37.14 -10.13
CA LYS A 671 19.49 36.75 -11.28
C LYS A 671 20.89 36.20 -10.92
N ASP A 672 21.27 36.16 -9.65
CA ASP A 672 22.59 35.65 -9.22
C ASP A 672 22.51 34.22 -8.68
N GLY A 673 22.55 33.25 -9.60
CA GLY A 673 23.35 32.03 -9.43
C GLY A 673 22.96 30.94 -8.41
N ALA A 674 21.75 30.89 -7.85
CA ALA A 674 21.34 29.77 -6.98
C ALA A 674 20.02 29.17 -7.44
N VAL A 675 20.11 27.96 -8.02
CA VAL A 675 18.98 27.05 -8.29
C VAL A 675 18.72 26.22 -7.04
#